data_AF-A0A1D9QGZ0-F1
#
_entry.id   AF-A0A1D9QGZ0-F1
#
_cell.length_a   1.000
_cell.length_b   1.000
_cell.length_c   1.000
_cell.angle_alpha   90.00
_cell.angle_beta   90.00
_cell.angle_gamma   90.00
#
_symmetry.space_group_name_H-M   'P 1'
#
loop_
_entity.id
_entity.type
_entity.pdbx_description
1 polymer ?
#
loop_
_entity_poly.entity_id
_entity_poly.type
_entity_poly.pdbx_seq_one_letter_code
_entity_poly.pdbx_strand_id
1 'polypeptide(L)'
;MQSCLHSSKSGNASSWHRARFSSIISLFQLPTELKYNQGSSSHQLLTISTRYNSTTSKLDELDRDKTSRTFFEHIDYQKSLRIKHWKSKRSSELAAIKLLKSRKNGNWTTSNLNELDEHSKNSLRFIHGALSEPTKGVINYSPLKSLPMRRNFSNRLKKKRRVSSLRFLGTWLDLQDDAAREAYWQKFRSEKARFKVLESALPTILVQHMRRCPLTLDMTLGLRKRGFSIDDLLIWTYILQGRGSDEQTQRLLSSPSRKPTFILLEILRNEIKHVETFRSLLDYTWTRVFSVNSQERAGGSWPEVSESFLEKEAEDLMSFSSPDMELSTFTLLISRLLHHARQLLPSAVVPISHMVPPYLFHNLHRGSMSETLEPKEHGRFSEFLNKLLHALSRPSSSIPFGSMFHNWHAQTVLLSLANRTKPPLTIDRLGYHSVQAVLLATQKTNEESRLANLQARGWPPWRVDQDGMDAQRSSDEDMSRVVFAIRQMKEAGYNTNLRTHVHHILGGQEDDGTPTIHTRSMSKAHIRKLRSLEKSSPLNPRVWSARIVATRDVQEAWSAFKNFHRLGGTPTSSIYHAMMEKIEAENRRTGRFRAVDVLPGQGKEVLPPFSDNFSDFYKEELRPPPTIDVMYETMMTSGIRPESDCLRFLISHARSIAYGIKYLRESAQRDTFLNYLIGHNVDPPAELTSKETRIIYAFITLLCRCADKLVPQAPPQSDLSMFGDDQGHHEKRSNIINSINADGVMPRTLPRSRKSGINPLSHALELIRSSQTRYKPTWYAVLDALARPGIIIDPNIIGDPQDDVNSWRISAAVLQDFHDAGLELDPKGFQLICRCLEKAMLASFRMVEKQTFADAILLVKEEFAKISSTSSKFEFSVLPHKLHGAILHAYVRVLGLAEDLDGLKAVVDWMVLHHNSLLTEAKWTRNGYELLRRTLTATKVFCKGTPYEEEVRELVESVDGWTWPTDEDARGYIEAGPLIESGDGSLVIDEHDEKNLTRMP
;
A
#
# COMPACT_ATOMS: atom_id res chain seq x y z
N MET A 1 -37.00 -21.33 -11.34
CA MET A 1 -38.21 -20.76 -12.00
C MET A 1 -39.31 -21.82 -11.87
N GLN A 2 -40.54 -21.66 -11.38
CA GLN A 2 -41.44 -20.53 -11.12
C GLN A 2 -42.08 -20.71 -9.72
N SER A 3 -41.85 -19.81 -8.75
CA SER A 3 -42.72 -19.68 -7.56
C SER A 3 -42.51 -18.37 -6.77
N CYS A 4 -42.15 -17.26 -7.43
CA CYS A 4 -41.96 -15.97 -6.76
C CYS A 4 -42.73 -14.87 -7.47
N LEU A 5 -44.06 -15.00 -7.49
CA LEU A 5 -44.99 -13.90 -7.77
C LEU A 5 -46.09 -13.99 -6.72
N HIS A 6 -45.88 -13.40 -5.54
CA HIS A 6 -46.90 -12.73 -4.74
C HIS A 6 -46.22 -11.96 -3.59
N SER A 7 -46.35 -10.63 -3.65
CA SER A 7 -45.86 -9.71 -2.63
C SER A 7 -46.81 -9.70 -1.44
N SER A 8 -46.36 -10.14 -0.27
CA SER A 8 -47.00 -9.76 1.00
C SER A 8 -46.22 -8.62 1.66
N LYS A 9 -46.92 -7.50 1.81
CA LYS A 9 -46.48 -6.29 2.51
C LYS A 9 -46.55 -6.53 4.02
N SER A 10 -45.47 -6.96 4.65
CA SER A 10 -45.12 -6.68 6.07
C SER A 10 -43.93 -7.55 6.50
N GLY A 11 -42.74 -7.27 5.97
CA GLY A 11 -41.50 -7.90 6.42
C GLY A 11 -40.56 -6.84 6.98
N ASN A 12 -40.27 -6.91 8.27
CA ASN A 12 -39.37 -5.99 8.99
C ASN A 12 -38.06 -5.74 8.23
N ALA A 13 -37.81 -4.48 7.84
CA ALA A 13 -36.60 -4.05 7.12
C ALA A 13 -35.28 -4.38 7.86
N SER A 14 -35.33 -4.59 9.17
CA SER A 14 -34.21 -5.01 10.02
C SER A 14 -33.75 -6.45 9.77
N SER A 15 -34.66 -7.35 9.37
CA SER A 15 -34.34 -8.75 9.02
C SER A 15 -33.60 -8.83 7.68
N TRP A 16 -34.05 -8.03 6.70
CA TRP A 16 -33.47 -7.98 5.35
C TRP A 16 -32.06 -7.36 5.32
N HIS A 17 -31.78 -6.37 6.18
CA HIS A 17 -30.43 -5.81 6.30
C HIS A 17 -29.45 -6.76 6.99
N ARG A 18 -29.87 -7.53 8.00
CA ARG A 18 -29.00 -8.55 8.63
C ARG A 18 -28.63 -9.69 7.67
N ALA A 19 -29.56 -10.18 6.87
CA ALA A 19 -29.27 -11.23 5.89
C ALA A 19 -28.24 -10.77 4.83
N ARG A 20 -28.33 -9.52 4.37
CA ARG A 20 -27.39 -8.92 3.40
C ARG A 20 -25.99 -8.67 3.99
N PHE A 21 -25.89 -8.36 5.28
CA PHE A 21 -24.61 -8.14 5.97
C PHE A 21 -23.96 -9.44 6.47
N SER A 22 -24.75 -10.43 6.90
CA SER A 22 -24.26 -11.76 7.28
C SER A 22 -23.60 -12.47 6.11
N SER A 23 -24.14 -12.29 4.88
CA SER A 23 -23.56 -12.81 3.65
C SER A 23 -22.18 -12.24 3.34
N ILE A 24 -21.87 -11.01 3.78
CA ILE A 24 -20.51 -10.42 3.63
C ILE A 24 -19.51 -11.14 4.55
N ILE A 25 -19.90 -11.52 5.76
CA ILE A 25 -19.01 -12.16 6.73
C ILE A 25 -18.85 -13.66 6.46
N SER A 26 -19.93 -14.34 6.05
CA SER A 26 -19.92 -15.78 5.76
C SER A 26 -19.18 -16.16 4.47
N LEU A 27 -19.05 -15.25 3.49
CA LEU A 27 -18.35 -15.50 2.21
C LEU A 27 -16.87 -15.09 2.20
N PHE A 28 -16.38 -14.38 3.23
CA PHE A 28 -14.95 -14.04 3.36
C PHE A 28 -14.13 -15.09 4.14
N GLN A 29 -14.61 -16.34 4.19
CA GLN A 29 -14.01 -17.48 4.90
C GLN A 29 -13.81 -17.26 6.41
N LEU A 30 -14.92 -17.15 7.14
CA LEU A 30 -14.98 -17.52 8.56
C LEU A 30 -15.91 -18.74 8.67
N PRO A 31 -15.52 -19.85 9.33
CA PRO A 31 -16.41 -20.99 9.50
C PRO A 31 -17.62 -20.55 10.31
N THR A 32 -18.82 -20.86 9.83
CA THR A 32 -20.07 -20.62 10.55
C THR A 32 -20.77 -21.95 10.77
N GLU A 33 -20.28 -22.74 11.72
CA GLU A 33 -21.10 -23.80 12.32
C GLU A 33 -21.98 -23.20 13.42
N LEU A 34 -23.22 -22.88 13.08
CA LEU A 34 -24.27 -22.67 14.07
C LEU A 34 -24.69 -24.04 14.64
N LYS A 35 -23.98 -24.49 15.69
CA LYS A 35 -24.48 -25.55 16.57
C LYS A 35 -25.64 -25.02 17.41
N TYR A 36 -26.86 -25.31 17.00
CA TYR A 36 -28.04 -25.23 17.86
C TYR A 36 -27.96 -26.35 18.92
N ASN A 37 -27.47 -26.02 20.11
CA ASN A 37 -27.69 -26.83 21.30
C ASN A 37 -29.00 -26.35 21.96
N GLN A 38 -30.11 -27.02 21.65
CA GLN A 38 -31.28 -27.03 22.53
C GLN A 38 -31.22 -28.31 23.37
N GLY A 39 -30.96 -28.14 24.66
CA GLY A 39 -31.12 -29.20 25.65
C GLY A 39 -32.59 -29.45 25.94
N SER A 40 -33.03 -30.67 25.60
CA SER A 40 -33.96 -31.53 26.32
C SER A 40 -35.24 -30.93 26.93
N SER A 41 -36.38 -31.26 26.34
CA SER A 41 -37.47 -31.84 27.12
C SER A 41 -38.22 -32.88 26.27
N SER A 42 -38.29 -34.08 26.83
CA SER A 42 -38.85 -35.33 26.33
C SER A 42 -40.31 -35.21 25.91
N HIS A 43 -40.72 -35.88 24.82
CA HIS A 43 -41.89 -36.79 24.79
C HIS A 43 -42.03 -37.50 23.42
N GLN A 44 -41.79 -38.81 23.45
CA GLN A 44 -42.52 -39.92 22.80
C GLN A 44 -42.83 -39.93 21.28
N LEU A 45 -42.25 -40.96 20.63
CA LEU A 45 -42.89 -41.97 19.74
C LEU A 45 -43.50 -41.49 18.40
N LEU A 46 -42.87 -41.88 17.27
CA LEU A 46 -43.25 -43.08 16.49
C LEU A 46 -42.50 -43.17 15.17
N THR A 47 -42.01 -44.39 14.93
CA THR A 47 -41.48 -45.02 13.72
C THR A 47 -42.38 -44.80 12.50
N ILE A 48 -41.80 -44.72 11.29
CA ILE A 48 -42.16 -45.55 10.12
C ILE A 48 -41.08 -45.40 9.02
N SER A 49 -40.58 -46.56 8.61
CA SER A 49 -39.68 -46.85 7.50
C SER A 49 -40.47 -47.00 6.19
N THR A 50 -39.85 -46.71 5.03
CA THR A 50 -39.78 -47.54 3.79
C THR A 50 -39.32 -46.68 2.59
N ARG A 51 -38.15 -46.96 2.00
CA ARG A 51 -37.89 -47.72 0.76
C ARG A 51 -38.70 -47.27 -0.47
N TYR A 52 -38.02 -46.93 -1.58
CA TYR A 52 -38.08 -47.68 -2.84
C TYR A 52 -36.97 -47.27 -3.83
N ASN A 53 -36.41 -48.28 -4.51
CA ASN A 53 -35.38 -48.21 -5.54
C ASN A 53 -35.98 -48.11 -6.96
N SER A 54 -35.13 -47.57 -7.85
CA SER A 54 -35.03 -47.69 -9.32
C SER A 54 -35.89 -48.69 -10.11
N THR A 55 -36.33 -48.31 -11.33
CA THR A 55 -35.79 -48.77 -12.65
C THR A 55 -36.66 -48.38 -13.88
N THR A 56 -36.01 -47.76 -14.87
CA THR A 56 -36.05 -47.92 -16.36
C THR A 56 -37.35 -47.97 -17.21
N SER A 57 -37.45 -47.04 -18.19
CA SER A 57 -37.37 -47.24 -19.67
C SER A 57 -38.48 -46.63 -20.59
N LYS A 58 -37.99 -45.83 -21.57
CA LYS A 58 -38.34 -45.65 -23.00
C LYS A 58 -39.72 -45.11 -23.50
N LEU A 59 -39.59 -44.20 -24.49
CA LEU A 59 -40.53 -43.68 -25.53
C LEU A 59 -41.53 -42.60 -25.01
N ASP A 60 -41.73 -41.41 -25.60
CA ASP A 60 -41.61 -40.94 -27.00
C ASP A 60 -41.25 -39.43 -27.12
N GLU A 61 -40.62 -39.09 -28.24
CA GLU A 61 -40.42 -37.74 -28.80
C GLU A 61 -41.74 -37.15 -29.32
N LEU A 62 -42.11 -35.93 -28.90
CA LEU A 62 -42.78 -34.92 -29.75
C LEU A 62 -42.99 -33.58 -28.99
N ASP A 63 -42.83 -32.47 -29.73
CA ASP A 63 -43.28 -31.09 -29.43
C ASP A 63 -42.32 -30.10 -28.70
N ARG A 64 -41.04 -30.00 -29.12
CA ARG A 64 -40.12 -28.89 -28.73
C ARG A 64 -40.12 -27.66 -29.67
N ASP A 65 -40.80 -27.69 -30.81
CA ASP A 65 -40.70 -26.62 -31.82
C ASP A 65 -41.72 -25.47 -31.66
N LYS A 66 -42.77 -25.62 -30.86
CA LYS A 66 -43.79 -24.56 -30.66
C LYS A 66 -43.43 -23.54 -29.57
N THR A 67 -42.61 -23.91 -28.60
CA THR A 67 -42.18 -23.03 -27.49
C THR A 67 -41.05 -22.07 -27.90
N SER A 68 -40.24 -22.45 -28.90
CA SER A 68 -39.17 -21.58 -29.42
C SER A 68 -39.73 -20.45 -30.28
N ARG A 69 -40.74 -20.70 -31.12
CA ARG A 69 -41.37 -19.66 -31.98
C ARG A 69 -42.05 -18.55 -31.17
N THR A 70 -42.77 -18.90 -30.09
CA THR A 70 -43.46 -17.95 -29.22
C THR A 70 -42.51 -17.09 -28.37
N PHE A 71 -41.32 -17.61 -28.03
CA PHE A 71 -40.29 -16.85 -27.32
C PHE A 71 -39.61 -15.81 -28.22
N PHE A 72 -39.29 -16.16 -29.47
CA PHE A 72 -38.70 -15.22 -30.43
C PHE A 72 -39.68 -14.13 -30.88
N GLU A 73 -40.96 -14.45 -31.06
CA GLU A 73 -42.01 -13.45 -31.35
C GLU A 73 -42.20 -12.44 -30.20
N HIS A 74 -42.09 -12.89 -28.95
CA HIS A 74 -42.15 -11.99 -27.79
C HIS A 74 -40.93 -11.06 -27.71
N ILE A 75 -39.73 -11.55 -28.04
CA ILE A 75 -38.51 -10.74 -28.08
C ILE A 75 -38.56 -9.71 -29.20
N ASP A 76 -39.05 -10.09 -30.39
CA ASP A 76 -39.17 -9.16 -31.52
C ASP A 76 -40.29 -8.12 -31.31
N TYR A 77 -41.37 -8.49 -30.61
CA TYR A 77 -42.39 -7.53 -30.15
C TYR A 77 -41.82 -6.51 -29.15
N GLN A 78 -40.98 -6.94 -28.19
CA GLN A 78 -40.31 -6.05 -27.23
C GLN A 78 -39.25 -5.15 -27.89
N LYS A 79 -38.51 -5.65 -28.89
CA LYS A 79 -37.60 -4.85 -29.71
C LYS A 79 -38.37 -3.81 -30.53
N SER A 80 -39.49 -4.19 -31.14
CA SER A 80 -40.41 -3.29 -31.87
C SER A 80 -40.93 -2.15 -30.99
N LEU A 81 -41.36 -2.45 -29.76
CA LEU A 81 -41.79 -1.46 -28.77
C LEU A 81 -40.67 -0.50 -28.35
N ARG A 82 -39.45 -1.00 -28.10
CA ARG A 82 -38.29 -0.15 -27.80
C ARG A 82 -37.88 0.73 -28.97
N ILE A 83 -37.93 0.22 -30.20
CA ILE A 83 -37.65 1.00 -31.41
C ILE A 83 -38.73 2.07 -31.64
N LYS A 84 -40.01 1.76 -31.42
CA LYS A 84 -41.11 2.75 -31.48
C LYS A 84 -40.93 3.84 -30.43
N HIS A 85 -40.58 3.48 -29.18
CA HIS A 85 -40.30 4.44 -28.12
C HIS A 85 -39.09 5.32 -28.43
N TRP A 86 -38.00 4.74 -28.97
CA TRP A 86 -36.79 5.48 -29.34
C TRP A 86 -37.02 6.41 -30.55
N LYS A 87 -37.80 5.96 -31.55
CA LYS A 87 -38.24 6.81 -32.68
C LYS A 87 -39.14 7.96 -32.22
N SER A 88 -40.07 7.70 -31.30
CA SER A 88 -40.93 8.73 -30.69
C SER A 88 -40.11 9.78 -29.93
N LYS A 89 -39.14 9.33 -29.13
CA LYS A 89 -38.24 10.23 -28.38
C LYS A 89 -37.36 11.05 -29.31
N ARG A 90 -36.76 10.45 -30.33
CA ARG A 90 -35.93 11.15 -31.32
C ARG A 90 -36.75 12.15 -32.16
N SER A 91 -38.01 11.82 -32.48
CA SER A 91 -38.94 12.74 -33.14
C SER A 91 -39.29 13.95 -32.27
N SER A 92 -39.50 13.74 -30.97
CA SER A 92 -39.74 14.83 -30.00
C SER A 92 -38.51 15.74 -29.80
N GLU A 93 -37.30 15.17 -29.78
CA GLU A 93 -36.04 15.92 -29.68
C GLU A 93 -35.74 16.71 -30.96
N LEU A 94 -36.03 16.14 -32.14
CA LEU A 94 -35.90 16.83 -33.43
C LEU A 94 -36.92 17.96 -33.59
N ALA A 95 -38.15 17.80 -33.09
CA ALA A 95 -39.15 18.86 -33.04
C ALA A 95 -38.71 20.01 -32.12
N ALA A 96 -38.15 19.70 -30.95
CA ALA A 96 -37.59 20.69 -30.02
C ALA A 96 -36.39 21.44 -30.63
N ILE A 97 -35.51 20.76 -31.37
CA ILE A 97 -34.38 21.38 -32.06
C ILE A 97 -34.85 22.28 -33.23
N LYS A 98 -35.89 21.87 -33.98
CA LYS A 98 -36.51 22.72 -35.03
C LYS A 98 -37.13 23.98 -34.42
N LEU A 99 -37.82 23.88 -33.29
CA LEU A 99 -38.40 25.02 -32.56
C LEU A 99 -37.33 25.98 -32.02
N LEU A 100 -36.21 25.46 -31.50
CA LEU A 100 -35.06 26.26 -31.05
C LEU A 100 -34.36 26.99 -32.21
N LYS A 101 -34.27 26.36 -33.40
CA LYS A 101 -33.77 27.02 -34.62
C LYS A 101 -34.72 28.11 -35.12
N SER A 102 -36.03 27.90 -35.07
CA SER A 102 -37.02 28.92 -35.47
C SER A 102 -37.02 30.13 -34.54
N ARG A 103 -36.75 29.94 -33.23
CA ARG A 103 -36.60 31.03 -32.25
C ARG A 103 -35.32 31.86 -32.46
N LYS A 104 -34.24 31.25 -32.97
CA LYS A 104 -32.99 31.95 -33.31
C LYS A 104 -33.10 32.82 -34.56
N ASN A 105 -34.07 32.52 -35.44
CA ASN A 105 -34.28 33.22 -36.72
C ASN A 105 -35.39 34.28 -36.67
N GLY A 106 -35.89 34.67 -35.48
CA GLY A 106 -36.76 35.84 -35.30
C GLY A 106 -38.24 35.69 -35.68
N ASN A 107 -38.68 34.57 -36.24
CA ASN A 107 -40.09 34.37 -36.62
C ASN A 107 -40.84 33.54 -35.56
N TRP A 108 -41.38 34.20 -34.52
CA TRP A 108 -42.23 33.55 -33.51
C TRP A 108 -43.53 34.35 -33.28
N THR A 109 -44.68 33.73 -33.55
CA THR A 109 -46.01 34.20 -33.15
C THR A 109 -46.63 33.23 -32.14
N THR A 110 -47.44 33.75 -31.22
CA THR A 110 -48.03 33.04 -30.06
C THR A 110 -49.03 31.93 -30.42
N SER A 111 -49.32 31.73 -31.71
CA SER A 111 -50.22 30.69 -32.22
C SER A 111 -49.63 29.27 -32.21
N ASN A 112 -48.30 29.10 -32.07
CA ASN A 112 -47.63 27.78 -32.18
C ASN A 112 -47.56 26.97 -30.86
N LEU A 113 -48.19 27.45 -29.79
CA LEU A 113 -48.13 26.80 -28.46
C LEU A 113 -49.27 25.80 -28.20
N ASN A 114 -50.29 25.76 -29.06
CA ASN A 114 -51.47 24.92 -28.87
C ASN A 114 -51.33 23.50 -29.46
N GLU A 115 -50.29 23.19 -30.25
CA GLU A 115 -50.08 21.87 -30.86
C GLU A 115 -49.08 20.96 -30.09
N LEU A 116 -48.65 21.34 -28.89
CA LEU A 116 -47.66 20.57 -28.11
C LEU A 116 -48.30 19.70 -27.01
N ASP A 117 -47.89 18.42 -26.98
CA ASP A 117 -48.14 17.45 -25.90
C ASP A 117 -47.57 17.96 -24.55
N GLU A 118 -48.29 17.67 -23.46
CA GLU A 118 -47.94 17.97 -22.06
C GLU A 118 -46.51 17.56 -21.66
N HIS A 119 -45.98 16.46 -22.20
CA HIS A 119 -44.61 16.03 -21.92
C HIS A 119 -43.56 17.00 -22.49
N SER A 120 -43.86 17.64 -23.62
CA SER A 120 -43.01 18.66 -24.25
C SER A 120 -43.11 20.01 -23.53
N LYS A 121 -44.29 20.36 -23.00
CA LYS A 121 -44.50 21.56 -22.18
C LYS A 121 -43.72 21.50 -20.86
N ASN A 122 -43.67 20.33 -20.22
CA ASN A 122 -42.92 20.13 -18.97
C ASN A 122 -41.40 20.15 -19.16
N SER A 123 -40.89 19.67 -20.31
CA SER A 123 -39.46 19.75 -20.63
C SER A 123 -38.99 21.18 -20.90
N LEU A 124 -39.84 22.03 -21.50
CA LEU A 124 -39.55 23.46 -21.73
C LEU A 124 -39.55 24.30 -20.45
N ARG A 125 -40.40 23.97 -19.46
CA ARG A 125 -40.39 24.62 -18.13
C ARG A 125 -39.09 24.35 -17.36
N PHE A 126 -38.49 23.16 -17.55
CA PHE A 126 -37.22 22.80 -16.90
C PHE A 126 -36.01 23.55 -17.46
N ILE A 127 -36.05 23.96 -18.74
CA ILE A 127 -34.96 24.69 -19.41
C ILE A 127 -35.00 26.20 -19.08
N HIS A 128 -36.19 26.75 -18.79
CA HIS A 128 -36.38 28.17 -18.47
C HIS A 128 -35.78 28.62 -17.12
N GLY A 129 -35.38 27.68 -16.25
CA GLY A 129 -34.81 27.98 -14.92
C GLY A 129 -33.28 28.07 -14.86
N ALA A 130 -32.56 27.87 -15.96
CA ALA A 130 -31.09 27.70 -15.94
C ALA A 130 -30.27 28.81 -16.62
N LEU A 131 -30.89 29.84 -17.21
CA LEU A 131 -30.16 30.92 -17.90
C LEU A 131 -30.84 32.28 -17.69
N SER A 132 -30.50 32.96 -16.59
CA SER A 132 -30.74 34.40 -16.46
C SER A 132 -29.70 35.05 -15.53
N GLU A 133 -28.68 35.65 -16.13
CA GLU A 133 -28.19 36.99 -15.80
C GLU A 133 -27.15 37.45 -16.84
N PRO A 134 -27.24 38.70 -17.32
CA PRO A 134 -26.04 39.52 -17.51
C PRO A 134 -26.17 40.87 -16.79
N THR A 135 -25.00 41.49 -16.59
CA THR A 135 -24.70 42.58 -15.65
C THR A 135 -24.90 44.01 -16.19
N LYS A 136 -25.07 44.95 -15.24
CA LYS A 136 -24.64 46.39 -15.16
C LYS A 136 -25.74 47.48 -15.11
N GLY A 137 -25.69 48.31 -14.05
CA GLY A 137 -25.95 49.77 -14.14
C GLY A 137 -26.78 50.50 -13.04
N VAL A 138 -26.09 51.15 -12.08
CA VAL A 138 -26.27 52.57 -11.62
C VAL A 138 -27.47 53.02 -10.73
N ILE A 139 -27.14 53.34 -9.45
CA ILE A 139 -27.43 54.54 -8.60
C ILE A 139 -28.85 54.88 -8.03
N ASN A 140 -28.93 54.75 -6.69
CA ASN A 140 -29.42 55.63 -5.61
C ASN A 140 -30.90 55.86 -5.15
N TYR A 141 -30.98 55.88 -3.80
CA TYR A 141 -31.89 56.46 -2.79
C TYR A 141 -33.32 55.90 -2.57
N SER A 142 -33.47 55.30 -1.38
CA SER A 142 -34.66 54.96 -0.56
C SER A 142 -35.52 56.21 -0.21
N PRO A 143 -36.68 56.13 0.52
CA PRO A 143 -37.31 54.99 1.23
C PRO A 143 -38.87 54.91 1.18
N LEU A 144 -39.48 53.73 1.35
CA LEU A 144 -40.50 53.48 2.40
C LEU A 144 -40.98 52.01 2.42
N LYS A 145 -40.72 51.40 3.58
CA LYS A 145 -41.24 50.19 4.23
C LYS A 145 -42.45 49.45 3.60
N SER A 146 -42.22 48.19 3.21
CA SER A 146 -42.99 47.03 3.71
C SER A 146 -42.13 45.76 3.66
N LEU A 147 -42.20 44.94 4.71
CA LEU A 147 -41.29 43.82 4.98
C LEU A 147 -41.43 42.65 3.99
N PRO A 148 -40.32 42.03 3.56
CA PRO A 148 -40.30 40.62 3.22
C PRO A 148 -39.51 39.81 4.25
N MET A 149 -40.20 38.78 4.75
CA MET A 149 -39.76 37.64 5.52
C MET A 149 -38.31 37.23 5.23
N ARG A 150 -37.43 37.34 6.23
CA ARG A 150 -36.04 36.87 6.20
C ARG A 150 -36.00 35.40 5.78
N ARG A 151 -35.51 35.13 4.56
CA ARG A 151 -34.89 33.85 4.21
C ARG A 151 -33.70 33.65 5.14
N ASN A 152 -33.86 32.76 6.12
CA ASN A 152 -32.80 32.31 7.00
C ASN A 152 -31.70 31.63 6.17
N PHE A 153 -30.70 32.40 5.74
CA PHE A 153 -29.39 31.85 5.41
C PHE A 153 -28.81 31.23 6.68
N SER A 154 -29.08 29.93 6.81
CA SER A 154 -28.64 29.12 7.93
C SER A 154 -27.13 29.25 8.18
N ASN A 155 -26.78 29.19 9.46
CA ASN A 155 -25.47 29.32 10.10
C ASN A 155 -24.30 28.47 9.55
N ARG A 156 -24.38 27.88 8.35
CA ARG A 156 -23.37 26.97 7.77
C ARG A 156 -22.10 27.68 7.29
N LEU A 157 -22.16 28.93 6.83
CA LEU A 157 -20.97 29.67 6.35
C LEU A 157 -20.28 30.53 7.43
N LYS A 158 -20.90 30.72 8.61
CA LYS A 158 -20.28 31.38 9.78
C LYS A 158 -19.46 30.43 10.68
N LYS A 159 -19.39 29.13 10.37
CA LYS A 159 -18.38 28.22 10.95
C LYS A 159 -17.02 28.40 10.26
N LYS A 160 -16.44 29.61 10.32
CA LYS A 160 -14.97 29.75 10.21
C LYS A 160 -14.37 28.86 11.31
N ARG A 161 -13.42 28.00 10.94
CA ARG A 161 -12.83 26.92 11.75
C ARG A 161 -12.54 27.39 13.19
N ARG A 162 -13.30 26.88 14.16
CA ARG A 162 -12.99 27.03 15.60
C ARG A 162 -11.65 26.33 15.86
N VAL A 163 -10.72 26.99 16.55
CA VAL A 163 -9.44 26.39 16.96
C VAL A 163 -9.70 25.65 18.27
N SER A 164 -9.31 24.38 18.36
CA SER A 164 -9.40 23.61 19.62
C SER A 164 -8.28 24.02 20.58
N SER A 165 -8.48 23.85 21.89
CA SER A 165 -7.45 24.07 22.92
C SER A 165 -6.16 23.28 22.64
N LEU A 166 -6.28 22.05 22.13
CA LEU A 166 -5.15 21.23 21.71
C LEU A 166 -4.40 21.82 20.51
N ARG A 167 -5.12 22.32 19.49
CA ARG A 167 -4.49 22.94 18.33
C ARG A 167 -3.80 24.26 18.70
N PHE A 168 -4.35 24.97 19.67
CA PHE A 168 -3.75 26.17 20.24
C PHE A 168 -2.41 25.85 20.92
N LEU A 169 -2.38 24.87 21.84
CA LEU A 169 -1.14 24.42 22.48
C LEU A 169 -0.08 24.03 21.45
N GLY A 170 -0.46 23.19 20.47
CA GLY A 170 0.49 22.75 19.45
C GLY A 170 1.07 23.91 18.64
N THR A 171 0.23 24.85 18.20
CA THR A 171 0.70 26.03 17.44
C THR A 171 1.62 26.91 18.30
N TRP A 172 1.38 27.00 19.61
CA TRP A 172 2.21 27.76 20.53
C TRP A 172 3.59 27.10 20.74
N LEU A 173 3.63 25.77 20.85
CA LEU A 173 4.87 24.99 20.98
C LEU A 173 5.74 25.03 19.70
N ASP A 174 5.12 25.13 18.52
CA ASP A 174 5.84 25.17 17.23
C ASP A 174 6.59 26.49 17.00
N LEU A 175 6.19 27.57 17.68
CA LEU A 175 6.87 28.86 17.56
C LEU A 175 8.23 28.78 18.24
N GLN A 176 9.30 29.15 17.53
CA GLN A 176 10.67 29.11 18.08
C GLN A 176 11.05 30.36 18.87
N ASP A 177 10.47 31.51 18.54
CA ASP A 177 10.75 32.79 19.17
C ASP A 177 9.77 33.10 20.31
N ASP A 178 10.29 33.52 21.46
CA ASP A 178 9.50 33.89 22.63
C ASP A 178 8.67 35.16 22.39
N ALA A 179 9.14 36.10 21.57
CA ALA A 179 8.34 37.27 21.19
C ALA A 179 7.16 36.88 20.28
N ALA A 180 7.37 35.94 19.35
CA ALA A 180 6.30 35.39 18.53
C ALA A 180 5.26 34.59 19.36
N ARG A 181 5.72 33.81 20.35
CA ARG A 181 4.85 33.09 21.31
C ARG A 181 3.97 34.05 22.09
N GLU A 182 4.55 35.16 22.57
CA GLU A 182 3.82 36.17 23.33
C GLU A 182 2.84 36.94 22.43
N ALA A 183 3.23 37.32 21.22
CA ALA A 183 2.33 37.95 20.24
C ALA A 183 1.13 37.04 19.89
N TYR A 184 1.35 35.74 19.73
CA TYR A 184 0.28 34.76 19.49
C TYR A 184 -0.67 34.64 20.69
N TRP A 185 -0.15 34.69 21.92
CA TRP A 185 -0.95 34.71 23.15
C TRP A 185 -1.79 36.00 23.29
N GLN A 186 -1.21 37.16 23.00
CA GLN A 186 -1.94 38.44 23.05
C GLN A 186 -3.03 38.52 21.97
N LYS A 187 -2.77 37.97 20.79
CA LYS A 187 -3.79 37.79 19.75
C LYS A 187 -4.94 36.88 20.22
N PHE A 188 -4.61 35.81 20.95
CA PHE A 188 -5.62 34.93 21.54
C PHE A 188 -6.50 35.64 22.58
N ARG A 189 -5.91 36.45 23.47
CA ARG A 189 -6.65 37.23 24.48
C ARG A 189 -7.53 38.32 23.88
N SER A 190 -7.02 39.06 22.89
CA SER A 190 -7.77 40.14 22.22
C SER A 190 -8.91 39.62 21.33
N GLU A 191 -8.77 38.43 20.72
CA GLU A 191 -9.79 37.82 19.86
C GLU A 191 -10.63 36.72 20.57
N LYS A 192 -10.90 36.85 21.88
CA LYS A 192 -11.64 35.86 22.71
C LYS A 192 -12.96 35.38 22.06
N ALA A 193 -13.65 36.26 21.33
CA ALA A 193 -14.90 35.95 20.62
C ALA A 193 -14.74 35.05 19.37
N ARG A 194 -13.55 35.03 18.73
CA ARG A 194 -13.28 34.23 17.52
C ARG A 194 -12.82 32.81 17.85
N PHE A 195 -12.13 32.61 18.97
CA PHE A 195 -11.48 31.33 19.28
C PHE A 195 -12.34 30.34 20.10
N LYS A 196 -13.32 30.77 20.91
CA LYS A 196 -14.17 29.87 21.75
C LYS A 196 -13.37 28.74 22.48
N VAL A 197 -12.12 28.99 22.85
CA VAL A 197 -11.32 28.08 23.67
C VAL A 197 -11.65 28.37 25.14
N LEU A 198 -11.96 27.35 25.94
CA LEU A 198 -12.22 27.55 27.36
C LEU A 198 -10.91 27.83 28.10
N GLU A 199 -10.85 28.92 28.88
CA GLU A 199 -9.71 29.25 29.75
C GLU A 199 -9.48 28.16 30.82
N SER A 200 -10.52 27.42 31.19
CA SER A 200 -10.46 26.28 32.12
C SER A 200 -10.07 24.94 31.45
N ALA A 201 -9.66 24.95 30.17
CA ALA A 201 -9.17 23.75 29.48
C ALA A 201 -7.70 23.46 29.87
N LEU A 202 -7.37 22.19 30.11
CA LEU A 202 -6.03 21.79 30.57
C LEU A 202 -4.88 22.28 29.65
N PRO A 203 -4.97 22.23 28.30
CA PRO A 203 -3.90 22.75 27.45
C PRO A 203 -3.66 24.26 27.64
N THR A 204 -4.71 25.04 27.90
CA THR A 204 -4.61 26.49 28.13
C THR A 204 -4.03 26.82 29.50
N ILE A 205 -4.38 26.03 30.52
CA ILE A 205 -3.79 26.10 31.87
C ILE A 205 -2.29 25.80 31.81
N LEU A 206 -1.88 24.80 31.03
CA LEU A 206 -0.48 24.43 30.85
C LEU A 206 0.33 25.55 30.19
N VAL A 207 -0.18 26.17 29.11
CA VAL A 207 0.49 27.32 28.46
C VAL A 207 0.68 28.49 29.43
N GLN A 208 -0.32 28.78 30.27
CA GLN A 208 -0.22 29.82 31.30
C GLN A 208 0.87 29.51 32.33
N HIS A 209 0.98 28.24 32.75
CA HIS A 209 2.02 27.78 33.66
C HIS A 209 3.43 27.83 33.04
N MET A 210 3.58 27.40 31.78
CA MET A 210 4.86 27.48 31.04
C MET A 210 5.36 28.92 30.88
N ARG A 211 4.44 29.89 30.80
CA ARG A 211 4.75 31.34 30.78
C ARG A 211 5.12 31.92 32.15
N ARG A 212 5.21 31.11 33.21
CA ARG A 212 5.49 31.53 34.60
C ARG A 212 4.52 32.60 35.14
N CYS A 213 3.31 32.65 34.61
CA CYS A 213 2.27 33.58 35.05
C CYS A 213 1.39 32.94 36.14
N PRO A 214 0.84 33.72 37.09
CA PRO A 214 -0.06 33.18 38.11
C PRO A 214 -1.32 32.58 37.45
N LEU A 215 -1.76 31.43 37.98
CA LEU A 215 -3.01 30.78 37.58
C LEU A 215 -4.19 31.53 38.19
N THR A 216 -5.24 31.74 37.39
CA THR A 216 -6.49 32.34 37.89
C THR A 216 -7.27 31.33 38.74
N LEU A 217 -8.17 31.82 39.61
CA LEU A 217 -9.01 30.97 40.46
C LEU A 217 -9.84 29.95 39.65
N ASP A 218 -10.33 30.34 38.47
CA ASP A 218 -11.08 29.45 37.58
C ASP A 218 -10.22 28.32 36.98
N MET A 219 -8.93 28.58 36.75
CA MET A 219 -7.98 27.59 36.23
C MET A 219 -7.62 26.56 37.30
N THR A 220 -7.37 27.01 38.54
CA THR A 220 -7.06 26.10 39.66
C THR A 220 -8.27 25.25 40.05
N LEU A 221 -9.48 25.83 40.04
CA LEU A 221 -10.73 25.08 40.22
C LEU A 221 -10.97 24.09 39.06
N GLY A 222 -10.71 24.49 37.81
CA GLY A 222 -10.85 23.63 36.64
C GLY A 222 -9.87 22.45 36.61
N LEU A 223 -8.70 22.62 37.23
CA LEU A 223 -7.66 21.60 37.37
C LEU A 223 -8.01 20.59 38.49
N ARG A 224 -8.42 21.09 39.67
CA ARG A 224 -8.89 20.25 40.79
C ARG A 224 -10.14 19.45 40.45
N LYS A 225 -11.11 20.04 39.71
CA LYS A 225 -12.31 19.32 39.23
C LYS A 225 -12.00 18.10 38.38
N ARG A 226 -10.82 18.04 37.75
CA ARG A 226 -10.38 16.93 36.89
C ARG A 226 -9.41 15.99 37.61
N GLY A 227 -9.16 16.21 38.91
CA GLY A 227 -8.33 15.35 39.75
C GLY A 227 -6.83 15.55 39.59
N PHE A 228 -6.37 16.72 39.13
CA PHE A 228 -4.94 17.02 38.95
C PHE A 228 -4.48 18.09 39.96
N SER A 229 -3.17 18.12 40.24
CA SER A 229 -2.50 19.11 41.11
C SER A 229 -1.62 20.09 40.30
N ILE A 230 -1.10 21.12 40.96
CA ILE A 230 -0.14 22.04 40.33
C ILE A 230 1.19 21.32 40.05
N ASP A 231 1.57 20.34 40.87
CA ASP A 231 2.78 19.54 40.67
C ASP A 231 2.69 18.68 39.39
N ASP A 232 1.48 18.24 39.02
CA ASP A 232 1.26 17.57 37.73
C ASP A 232 1.62 18.48 36.54
N LEU A 233 1.38 19.79 36.64
CA LEU A 233 1.75 20.74 35.59
C LEU A 233 3.27 20.78 35.39
N LEU A 234 4.06 20.74 36.46
CA LEU A 234 5.52 20.70 36.38
C LEU A 234 5.99 19.46 35.59
N ILE A 235 5.41 18.30 35.91
CA ILE A 235 5.70 17.05 35.19
C ILE A 235 5.30 17.15 33.71
N TRP A 236 4.13 17.72 33.40
CA TRP A 236 3.69 17.89 32.01
C TRP A 236 4.60 18.84 31.22
N THR A 237 5.06 19.93 31.84
CA THR A 237 6.03 20.84 31.22
C THR A 237 7.37 20.16 30.97
N TYR A 238 7.87 19.39 31.94
CA TYR A 238 9.10 18.61 31.79
C TYR A 238 8.99 17.61 30.63
N ILE A 239 7.84 16.94 30.48
CA ILE A 239 7.62 16.01 29.36
C ILE A 239 7.66 16.77 28.03
N LEU A 240 6.90 17.85 27.86
CA LEU A 240 6.79 18.56 26.57
C LEU A 240 8.05 19.36 26.18
N GLN A 241 8.91 19.70 27.14
CA GLN A 241 10.21 20.37 26.88
C GLN A 241 11.30 19.44 26.33
N GLY A 242 11.01 18.17 26.01
CA GLY A 242 11.96 17.28 25.32
C GLY A 242 12.34 17.81 23.94
N ARG A 243 13.61 17.63 23.52
CA ARG A 243 14.17 18.10 22.24
C ARG A 243 13.60 17.35 21.02
N GLY A 244 12.79 16.30 21.22
CA GLY A 244 12.07 15.58 20.17
C GLY A 244 11.02 14.61 20.71
N SER A 245 10.19 14.05 19.82
CA SER A 245 9.07 13.16 20.18
C SER A 245 9.52 11.90 20.94
N ASP A 246 10.70 11.40 20.63
CA ASP A 246 11.27 10.21 21.25
C ASP A 246 11.68 10.47 22.71
N GLU A 247 12.35 11.61 22.96
CA GLU A 247 12.68 12.04 24.32
C GLU A 247 11.43 12.38 25.13
N GLN A 248 10.44 13.05 24.52
CA GLN A 248 9.15 13.32 25.16
C GLN A 248 8.44 12.02 25.56
N THR A 249 8.54 10.96 24.73
CA THR A 249 7.99 9.64 25.03
C THR A 249 8.72 8.98 26.19
N GLN A 250 10.05 9.01 26.21
CA GLN A 250 10.83 8.47 27.32
C GLN A 250 10.45 9.15 28.64
N ARG A 251 10.34 10.49 28.64
CA ARG A 251 9.87 11.26 29.82
C ARG A 251 8.43 10.93 30.21
N LEU A 252 7.55 10.69 29.23
CA LEU A 252 6.15 10.27 29.45
C LEU A 252 6.08 8.92 30.19
N LEU A 253 6.89 7.96 29.76
CA LEU A 253 6.92 6.61 30.32
C LEU A 253 7.57 6.56 31.71
N SER A 254 8.67 7.28 31.92
CA SER A 254 9.39 7.29 33.21
C SER A 254 8.60 7.95 34.35
N SER A 255 7.64 8.81 34.04
CA SER A 255 6.87 9.52 35.05
C SER A 255 5.76 8.62 35.62
N PRO A 256 5.63 8.41 36.94
CA PRO A 256 4.59 7.55 37.51
C PRO A 256 3.20 8.22 37.61
N SER A 257 3.12 9.54 37.44
CA SER A 257 1.88 10.32 37.62
C SER A 257 0.82 10.03 36.54
N ARG A 258 -0.46 10.28 36.90
CA ARG A 258 -1.60 10.21 35.97
C ARG A 258 -1.49 11.36 34.96
N LYS A 259 -1.60 11.04 33.67
CA LYS A 259 -1.39 12.02 32.59
C LYS A 259 -2.64 12.20 31.76
N PRO A 260 -3.01 13.44 31.40
CA PRO A 260 -4.13 13.69 30.53
C PRO A 260 -3.81 13.30 29.08
N THR A 261 -4.79 12.77 28.37
CA THR A 261 -4.67 12.26 26.98
C THR A 261 -4.15 13.31 25.99
N PHE A 262 -4.30 14.61 26.28
CA PHE A 262 -3.81 15.66 25.39
C PHE A 262 -2.28 15.67 25.26
N ILE A 263 -1.53 15.20 26.27
CA ILE A 263 -0.06 15.10 26.21
C ILE A 263 0.35 14.00 25.24
N LEU A 264 -0.28 12.83 25.34
CA LEU A 264 -0.09 11.74 24.38
C LEU A 264 -0.42 12.20 22.96
N LEU A 265 -1.56 12.90 22.78
CA LEU A 265 -1.92 13.46 21.49
C LEU A 265 -0.87 14.44 20.98
N GLU A 266 -0.31 15.29 21.86
CA GLU A 266 0.71 16.26 21.51
C GLU A 266 2.02 15.60 21.07
N ILE A 267 2.48 14.55 21.75
CA ILE A 267 3.64 13.75 21.33
C ILE A 267 3.38 13.12 19.95
N LEU A 268 2.21 12.48 19.78
CA LEU A 268 1.81 11.85 18.51
C LEU A 268 1.56 12.87 17.37
N ARG A 269 1.54 14.18 17.65
CA ARG A 269 1.43 15.23 16.63
C ARG A 269 2.72 15.36 15.81
N ASN A 270 3.85 15.15 16.46
CA ASN A 270 5.17 15.28 15.87
C ASN A 270 5.63 13.94 15.25
N GLU A 271 6.64 14.00 14.38
CA GLU A 271 7.22 12.81 13.76
C GLU A 271 7.97 12.01 14.82
N ILE A 272 7.67 10.71 14.90
CA ILE A 272 8.39 9.73 15.72
C ILE A 272 9.42 9.08 14.81
N LYS A 273 10.67 9.01 15.26
CA LYS A 273 11.76 8.49 14.42
C LYS A 273 11.95 6.99 14.63
N HIS A 274 11.87 6.53 15.87
CA HIS A 274 12.21 5.17 16.25
C HIS A 274 10.99 4.25 16.34
N VAL A 275 11.09 3.04 15.79
CA VAL A 275 10.01 2.03 15.87
C VAL A 275 9.70 1.68 17.32
N GLU A 276 10.72 1.54 18.16
CA GLU A 276 10.57 1.14 19.56
C GLU A 276 9.83 2.18 20.40
N THR A 277 10.12 3.47 20.18
CA THR A 277 9.37 4.57 20.79
C THR A 277 7.88 4.49 20.45
N PHE A 278 7.56 4.19 19.18
CA PHE A 278 6.16 4.04 18.77
C PHE A 278 5.49 2.82 19.42
N ARG A 279 6.18 1.69 19.55
CA ARG A 279 5.67 0.49 20.26
C ARG A 279 5.39 0.80 21.72
N SER A 280 6.34 1.44 22.39
CA SER A 280 6.23 1.95 23.75
C SER A 280 5.01 2.88 23.96
N LEU A 281 4.71 3.78 23.01
CA LEU A 281 3.51 4.61 23.06
C LEU A 281 2.22 3.81 22.82
N LEU A 282 2.26 2.81 21.94
CA LEU A 282 1.12 1.94 21.67
C LEU A 282 0.76 1.12 22.90
N ASP A 283 1.77 0.53 23.55
CA ASP A 283 1.69 -0.18 24.83
C ASP A 283 1.11 0.71 25.93
N TYR A 284 1.67 1.91 26.10
CA TYR A 284 1.16 2.91 27.04
C TYR A 284 -0.31 3.24 26.76
N THR A 285 -0.69 3.38 25.49
CA THR A 285 -2.08 3.66 25.10
C THR A 285 -2.98 2.50 25.51
N TRP A 286 -2.62 1.26 25.21
CA TRP A 286 -3.43 0.09 25.58
C TRP A 286 -3.56 -0.08 27.11
N THR A 287 -2.43 0.00 27.82
CA THR A 287 -2.35 -0.21 29.28
C THR A 287 -2.99 0.90 30.11
N ARG A 288 -2.83 2.17 29.73
CA ARG A 288 -3.27 3.30 30.55
C ARG A 288 -4.56 3.94 30.05
N VAL A 289 -4.90 3.79 28.77
CA VAL A 289 -6.11 4.40 28.20
C VAL A 289 -7.24 3.38 28.09
N PHE A 290 -6.96 2.08 27.89
CA PHE A 290 -7.99 1.05 27.66
C PHE A 290 -8.09 -0.06 28.72
N SER A 291 -7.23 -0.09 29.76
CA SER A 291 -7.26 -1.12 30.81
C SER A 291 -7.88 -0.64 32.13
N VAL A 292 -8.70 -1.48 32.78
CA VAL A 292 -8.75 -1.69 34.26
C VAL A 292 -9.26 -3.11 34.59
N ASN A 293 -8.39 -3.95 35.17
CA ASN A 293 -8.61 -4.83 36.36
C ASN A 293 -7.32 -5.66 36.58
N SER A 294 -6.29 -5.01 37.09
CA SER A 294 -5.00 -5.62 37.44
C SER A 294 -5.07 -6.36 38.79
N GLN A 295 -6.02 -7.28 38.95
CA GLN A 295 -6.11 -8.09 40.18
C GLN A 295 -6.34 -9.59 39.96
N GLU A 296 -6.52 -10.09 38.74
CA GLU A 296 -6.75 -11.55 38.52
C GLU A 296 -5.99 -12.20 37.36
N ARG A 297 -4.93 -11.61 36.80
CA ARG A 297 -4.05 -12.34 35.87
C ARG A 297 -2.59 -12.28 36.29
N ALA A 298 -2.28 -12.98 37.38
CA ALA A 298 -0.96 -13.54 37.58
C ALA A 298 -0.96 -14.93 36.95
N GLY A 299 -0.17 -15.12 35.89
CA GLY A 299 0.10 -16.46 35.32
C GLY A 299 -0.92 -16.97 34.30
N GLY A 300 -1.02 -16.32 33.14
CA GLY A 300 -1.71 -16.88 31.99
C GLY A 300 -1.17 -16.27 30.70
N SER A 301 -0.47 -17.09 29.90
CA SER A 301 -0.11 -16.77 28.53
C SER A 301 -1.39 -16.54 27.71
N TRP A 302 -1.46 -15.44 26.97
CA TRP A 302 -2.41 -15.30 25.88
C TRP A 302 -2.01 -16.22 24.71
N PRO A 303 -2.97 -16.81 23.99
CA PRO A 303 -2.65 -17.74 22.91
C PRO A 303 -2.04 -17.03 21.69
N GLU A 304 -1.06 -17.68 21.09
CA GLU A 304 -0.44 -17.35 19.81
C GLU A 304 -1.48 -17.07 18.70
N VAL A 305 -1.22 -16.07 17.85
CA VAL A 305 -2.11 -15.66 16.75
C VAL A 305 -2.11 -16.74 15.66
N SER A 306 -2.91 -17.78 15.88
CA SER A 306 -3.23 -18.81 14.89
C SER A 306 -4.57 -18.48 14.20
N GLU A 307 -4.77 -18.97 12.98
CA GLU A 307 -6.02 -18.79 12.20
C GLU A 307 -7.26 -19.30 12.96
N SER A 308 -7.09 -20.14 13.99
CA SER A 308 -8.14 -20.65 14.88
C SER A 308 -8.66 -19.65 15.93
N PHE A 309 -8.05 -18.47 16.06
CA PHE A 309 -8.45 -17.44 17.03
C PHE A 309 -9.74 -16.67 16.67
N LEU A 310 -10.31 -16.96 15.49
CA LEU A 310 -11.41 -16.18 14.91
C LEU A 310 -12.79 -16.50 15.51
N GLU A 311 -12.92 -17.52 16.36
CA GLU A 311 -14.23 -18.06 16.75
C GLU A 311 -14.64 -17.84 18.22
N LYS A 312 -13.72 -17.58 19.16
CA LYS A 312 -14.06 -17.63 20.61
C LYS A 312 -14.11 -16.32 21.40
N GLU A 313 -13.65 -15.18 20.87
CA GLU A 313 -13.38 -14.00 21.73
C GLU A 313 -14.34 -12.80 21.58
N ALA A 314 -15.63 -13.02 21.38
CA ALA A 314 -16.59 -11.92 21.45
C ALA A 314 -16.97 -11.55 22.89
N GLU A 315 -16.96 -12.52 23.81
CA GLU A 315 -17.44 -12.33 25.18
C GLU A 315 -16.34 -11.82 26.13
N ASP A 316 -15.08 -12.26 25.98
CA ASP A 316 -13.98 -11.85 26.87
C ASP A 316 -13.50 -10.40 26.67
N LEU A 317 -13.63 -9.85 25.45
CA LEU A 317 -13.28 -8.46 25.13
C LEU A 317 -14.29 -7.42 25.68
N MET A 318 -15.39 -7.86 26.29
CA MET A 318 -16.40 -6.99 26.91
C MET A 318 -16.02 -6.55 28.34
N SER A 319 -14.88 -7.04 28.85
CA SER A 319 -14.40 -6.82 30.23
C SER A 319 -13.54 -5.56 30.41
N PHE A 320 -13.28 -4.80 29.35
CA PHE A 320 -12.38 -3.64 29.38
C PHE A 320 -13.12 -2.36 29.82
N SER A 321 -12.60 -1.69 30.84
CA SER A 321 -13.01 -0.32 31.18
C SER A 321 -12.48 0.67 30.14
N SER A 322 -13.37 1.29 29.37
CA SER A 322 -13.00 2.25 28.32
C SER A 322 -12.81 3.68 28.87
N PRO A 323 -12.00 4.51 28.20
CA PRO A 323 -11.75 5.88 28.61
C PRO A 323 -13.00 6.76 28.43
N ASP A 324 -13.22 7.65 29.40
CA ASP A 324 -14.24 8.70 29.36
C ASP A 324 -13.84 9.81 28.37
N MET A 325 -13.79 9.47 27.07
CA MET A 325 -13.21 10.30 26.01
C MET A 325 -14.22 10.62 24.90
N GLU A 326 -14.28 11.91 24.51
CA GLU A 326 -15.12 12.37 23.39
C GLU A 326 -14.71 11.72 22.05
N LEU A 327 -15.69 11.39 21.22
CA LEU A 327 -15.52 10.74 19.91
C LEU A 327 -14.52 11.48 18.99
N SER A 328 -14.48 12.81 19.02
CA SER A 328 -13.52 13.59 18.23
C SER A 328 -12.08 13.40 18.70
N THR A 329 -11.86 13.29 20.01
CA THR A 329 -10.55 13.08 20.62
C THR A 329 -10.08 11.65 20.35
N PHE A 330 -10.98 10.67 20.45
CA PHE A 330 -10.70 9.28 20.09
C PHE A 330 -10.38 9.14 18.60
N THR A 331 -11.18 9.76 17.72
CA THR A 331 -10.91 9.76 16.27
C THR A 331 -9.53 10.36 15.95
N LEU A 332 -9.14 11.42 16.66
CA LEU A 332 -7.82 12.05 16.49
C LEU A 332 -6.69 11.14 16.97
N LEU A 333 -6.86 10.48 18.13
CA LEU A 333 -5.91 9.52 18.66
C LEU A 333 -5.65 8.38 17.67
N ILE A 334 -6.71 7.70 17.24
CA ILE A 334 -6.61 6.59 16.27
C ILE A 334 -6.02 7.07 14.94
N SER A 335 -6.43 8.25 14.45
CA SER A 335 -5.88 8.79 13.20
C SER A 335 -4.37 9.07 13.26
N ARG A 336 -3.86 9.52 14.41
CA ARG A 336 -2.43 9.78 14.64
C ARG A 336 -1.65 8.48 14.83
N LEU A 337 -2.17 7.52 15.61
CA LEU A 337 -1.58 6.20 15.74
C LEU A 337 -1.48 5.48 14.38
N LEU A 338 -2.56 5.49 13.58
CA LEU A 338 -2.55 4.94 12.22
C LEU A 338 -1.62 5.70 11.27
N HIS A 339 -1.30 6.98 11.54
CA HIS A 339 -0.32 7.71 10.75
C HIS A 339 1.09 7.19 10.98
N HIS A 340 1.49 7.05 12.24
CA HIS A 340 2.79 6.51 12.64
C HIS A 340 2.94 5.02 12.29
N ALA A 341 1.89 4.22 12.50
CA ALA A 341 1.90 2.80 12.10
C ALA A 341 2.19 2.61 10.60
N ARG A 342 1.64 3.46 9.72
CA ARG A 342 1.91 3.35 8.27
C ARG A 342 3.35 3.72 7.87
N GLN A 343 4.04 4.50 8.70
CA GLN A 343 5.41 4.94 8.41
C GLN A 343 6.44 4.00 9.01
N LEU A 344 6.20 3.56 10.25
CA LEU A 344 7.16 2.82 11.07
C LEU A 344 6.81 1.33 11.14
N LEU A 345 5.60 0.98 11.58
CA LEU A 345 5.20 -0.40 11.88
C LEU A 345 3.82 -0.76 11.30
N PRO A 346 3.74 -1.27 10.05
CA PRO A 346 2.46 -1.54 9.38
C PRO A 346 1.59 -2.59 10.09
N SER A 347 2.19 -3.54 10.82
CA SER A 347 1.46 -4.55 11.58
C SER A 347 0.65 -3.96 12.74
N ALA A 348 1.08 -2.83 13.31
CA ALA A 348 0.39 -2.15 14.42
C ALA A 348 -1.00 -1.62 14.04
N VAL A 349 -1.34 -1.55 12.76
CA VAL A 349 -2.68 -1.17 12.28
C VAL A 349 -3.77 -2.11 12.83
N VAL A 350 -3.45 -3.40 13.03
CA VAL A 350 -4.36 -4.39 13.61
C VAL A 350 -4.67 -4.11 15.09
N PRO A 351 -3.71 -4.07 16.04
CA PRO A 351 -4.01 -3.79 17.43
C PRO A 351 -4.67 -2.42 17.64
N ILE A 352 -4.33 -1.42 16.83
CA ILE A 352 -5.02 -0.12 16.85
C ILE A 352 -6.52 -0.28 16.49
N SER A 353 -6.87 -1.16 15.55
CA SER A 353 -8.26 -1.43 15.21
C SER A 353 -9.03 -2.14 16.34
N HIS A 354 -8.36 -2.98 17.13
CA HIS A 354 -8.93 -3.62 18.32
C HIS A 354 -9.21 -2.64 19.48
N MET A 355 -8.68 -1.40 19.44
CA MET A 355 -9.07 -0.35 20.40
C MET A 355 -10.49 0.17 20.16
N VAL A 356 -11.04 -0.05 18.96
CA VAL A 356 -12.32 0.55 18.54
C VAL A 356 -13.54 -0.14 19.15
N PRO A 357 -13.65 -1.49 19.17
CA PRO A 357 -14.78 -2.16 19.80
C PRO A 357 -14.98 -1.80 21.29
N PRO A 358 -13.97 -1.86 22.18
CA PRO A 358 -14.15 -1.54 23.60
C PRO A 358 -14.63 -0.09 23.81
N TYR A 359 -14.07 0.85 23.05
CA TYR A 359 -14.52 2.24 23.08
C TYR A 359 -15.98 2.39 22.65
N LEU A 360 -16.36 1.74 21.54
CA LEU A 360 -17.71 1.86 21.00
C LEU A 360 -18.72 1.27 21.98
N PHE A 361 -18.56 0.02 22.40
CA PHE A 361 -19.49 -0.65 23.31
C PHE A 361 -19.66 0.09 24.64
N HIS A 362 -18.56 0.57 25.25
CA HIS A 362 -18.67 1.37 26.48
C HIS A 362 -19.51 2.64 26.30
N ASN A 363 -19.33 3.36 25.20
CA ASN A 363 -20.12 4.56 24.92
C ASN A 363 -21.58 4.24 24.55
N LEU A 364 -21.87 3.03 24.05
CA LEU A 364 -23.25 2.56 23.83
C LEU A 364 -23.97 2.25 25.15
N HIS A 365 -23.28 1.62 26.10
CA HIS A 365 -23.87 1.20 27.38
C HIS A 365 -24.02 2.35 28.40
N ARG A 366 -23.42 3.51 28.16
CA ARG A 366 -23.47 4.68 29.07
C ARG A 366 -24.83 5.38 29.12
N GLY A 367 -25.71 5.18 28.13
CA GLY A 367 -26.89 6.02 27.93
C GLY A 367 -28.25 5.34 27.92
N SER A 368 -28.34 4.00 27.83
CA SER A 368 -29.64 3.34 27.61
C SER A 368 -29.69 1.91 28.16
N MET A 369 -30.80 1.56 28.81
CA MET A 369 -31.20 0.19 29.12
C MET A 369 -31.78 -0.55 27.89
N SER A 370 -31.86 0.12 26.73
CA SER A 370 -32.33 -0.47 25.48
C SER A 370 -31.16 -1.02 24.66
N GLU A 371 -31.30 -2.25 24.16
CA GLU A 371 -30.35 -2.87 23.22
C GLU A 371 -30.25 -2.15 21.86
N THR A 372 -31.04 -1.10 21.62
CA THR A 372 -31.15 -0.44 20.30
C THR A 372 -30.54 0.96 20.28
N LEU A 373 -29.75 1.26 19.25
CA LEU A 373 -29.09 2.55 19.06
C LEU A 373 -30.10 3.65 18.69
N GLU A 374 -29.98 4.82 19.32
CA GLU A 374 -30.70 6.01 18.86
C GLU A 374 -30.28 6.40 17.43
N PRO A 375 -31.21 6.90 16.58
CA PRO A 375 -30.89 7.26 15.19
C PRO A 375 -29.74 8.28 15.03
N LYS A 376 -29.60 9.21 15.98
CA LYS A 376 -28.51 10.22 15.96
C LYS A 376 -27.15 9.59 16.26
N GLU A 377 -27.09 8.68 17.23
CA GLU A 377 -25.88 7.98 17.62
C GLU A 377 -25.46 6.99 16.56
N HIS A 378 -26.43 6.24 16.01
CA HIS A 378 -26.24 5.35 14.88
C HIS A 378 -25.59 6.08 13.69
N GLY A 379 -26.09 7.27 13.33
CA GLY A 379 -25.50 8.09 12.26
C GLY A 379 -24.08 8.56 12.57
N ARG A 380 -23.80 8.97 13.81
CA ARG A 380 -22.45 9.42 14.24
C ARG A 380 -21.43 8.27 14.21
N PHE A 381 -21.80 7.10 14.74
CA PHE A 381 -20.93 5.93 14.76
C PHE A 381 -20.73 5.34 13.36
N SER A 382 -21.76 5.37 12.50
CA SER A 382 -21.61 5.01 11.09
C SER A 382 -20.64 5.95 10.36
N GLU A 383 -20.74 7.28 10.57
CA GLU A 383 -19.78 8.24 9.98
C GLU A 383 -18.36 8.01 10.50
N PHE A 384 -18.22 7.71 11.79
CA PHE A 384 -16.93 7.38 12.42
C PHE A 384 -16.31 6.10 11.83
N LEU A 385 -17.09 5.03 11.71
CA LEU A 385 -16.68 3.76 11.12
C LEU A 385 -16.17 3.95 9.69
N ASN A 386 -16.93 4.65 8.83
CA ASN A 386 -16.55 4.87 7.44
C ASN A 386 -15.29 5.74 7.30
N LYS A 387 -15.07 6.70 8.21
CA LYS A 387 -13.81 7.46 8.28
C LYS A 387 -12.62 6.57 8.65
N LEU A 388 -12.81 5.62 9.57
CA LEU A 388 -11.77 4.68 9.96
C LEU A 388 -11.48 3.65 8.87
N LEU A 389 -12.49 3.06 8.23
CA LEU A 389 -12.31 2.18 7.06
C LEU A 389 -11.48 2.87 5.97
N HIS A 390 -11.77 4.15 5.72
CA HIS A 390 -10.98 4.96 4.80
C HIS A 390 -9.54 5.19 5.28
N ALA A 391 -9.33 5.48 6.56
CA ALA A 391 -7.99 5.62 7.12
C ALA A 391 -7.16 4.32 7.01
N LEU A 392 -7.80 3.18 7.24
CA LEU A 392 -7.20 1.84 7.12
C LEU A 392 -6.94 1.43 5.66
N SER A 393 -7.62 2.02 4.67
CA SER A 393 -7.34 1.72 3.26
C SER A 393 -6.03 2.28 2.72
N ARG A 394 -5.29 3.07 3.52
CA ARG A 394 -4.06 3.73 3.07
C ARG A 394 -2.84 2.81 3.28
N PRO A 395 -2.00 2.60 2.25
CA PRO A 395 -0.80 1.78 2.39
C PRO A 395 0.28 2.39 3.27
N SER A 396 1.18 1.51 3.72
CA SER A 396 2.45 1.92 4.32
C SER A 396 3.39 2.57 3.30
N SER A 397 4.37 3.34 3.78
CA SER A 397 5.38 3.98 2.93
C SER A 397 6.52 3.04 2.54
N SER A 398 6.88 2.08 3.39
CA SER A 398 7.99 1.14 3.18
C SER A 398 7.60 -0.04 2.29
N ILE A 399 6.50 -0.73 2.64
CA ILE A 399 6.05 -1.97 1.98
C ILE A 399 4.55 -1.88 1.63
N PRO A 400 4.17 -1.09 0.60
CA PRO A 400 2.77 -0.78 0.31
C PRO A 400 1.89 -2.01 0.11
N PHE A 401 2.31 -2.95 -0.75
CA PHE A 401 1.56 -4.17 -1.06
C PHE A 401 1.52 -5.14 0.13
N GLY A 402 2.66 -5.38 0.81
CA GLY A 402 2.72 -6.26 1.97
C GLY A 402 1.84 -5.77 3.13
N SER A 403 1.74 -4.46 3.34
CA SER A 403 0.89 -3.89 4.40
C SER A 403 -0.62 -4.11 4.20
N MET A 404 -1.06 -4.41 2.97
CA MET A 404 -2.50 -4.58 2.67
C MET A 404 -3.12 -5.76 3.40
N PHE A 405 -2.35 -6.79 3.70
CA PHE A 405 -2.81 -7.91 4.53
C PHE A 405 -3.25 -7.44 5.92
N HIS A 406 -2.40 -6.67 6.61
CA HIS A 406 -2.73 -6.10 7.93
C HIS A 406 -3.88 -5.10 7.84
N ASN A 407 -3.92 -4.29 6.78
CA ASN A 407 -5.01 -3.34 6.56
C ASN A 407 -6.36 -4.05 6.34
N TRP A 408 -6.37 -5.19 5.64
CA TRP A 408 -7.56 -6.01 5.46
C TRP A 408 -8.04 -6.56 6.80
N HIS A 409 -7.15 -7.17 7.56
CA HIS A 409 -7.48 -7.71 8.89
C HIS A 409 -7.98 -6.62 9.85
N ALA A 410 -7.40 -5.42 9.82
CA ALA A 410 -7.91 -4.29 10.59
C ALA A 410 -9.31 -3.81 10.12
N GLN A 411 -9.62 -3.90 8.82
CA GLN A 411 -10.95 -3.59 8.31
C GLN A 411 -11.98 -4.65 8.70
N THR A 412 -11.62 -5.94 8.74
CA THR A 412 -12.56 -7.00 9.14
C THR A 412 -13.01 -6.85 10.60
N VAL A 413 -12.13 -6.38 11.50
CA VAL A 413 -12.50 -6.01 12.89
C VAL A 413 -13.60 -4.93 12.91
N LEU A 414 -13.49 -3.92 12.05
CA LEU A 414 -14.50 -2.87 11.96
C LEU A 414 -15.81 -3.34 11.30
N LEU A 415 -15.72 -4.21 10.29
CA LEU A 415 -16.89 -4.78 9.62
C LEU A 415 -17.66 -5.75 10.52
N SER A 416 -16.95 -6.55 11.33
CA SER A 416 -17.58 -7.42 12.33
C SER A 416 -18.24 -6.60 13.44
N LEU A 417 -17.60 -5.52 13.89
CA LEU A 417 -18.18 -4.56 14.82
C LEU A 417 -19.49 -3.95 14.29
N ALA A 418 -19.51 -3.56 13.02
CA ALA A 418 -20.71 -3.01 12.38
C ALA A 418 -21.89 -3.99 12.44
N ASN A 419 -21.65 -5.28 12.23
CA ASN A 419 -22.69 -6.31 12.26
C ASN A 419 -23.21 -6.62 13.68
N ARG A 420 -22.35 -6.51 14.71
CA ARG A 420 -22.73 -6.79 16.11
C ARG A 420 -23.68 -5.73 16.69
N THR A 421 -23.65 -4.50 16.18
CA THR A 421 -24.54 -3.42 16.65
C THR A 421 -26.01 -3.63 16.22
N LYS A 422 -26.97 -3.16 17.03
CA LYS A 422 -28.40 -3.19 16.72
C LYS A 422 -28.97 -1.75 16.68
N PRO A 423 -29.46 -1.24 15.53
CA PRO A 423 -29.33 -1.77 14.17
C PRO A 423 -27.86 -1.74 13.66
N PRO A 424 -27.49 -2.61 12.70
CA PRO A 424 -26.13 -2.68 12.15
C PRO A 424 -25.66 -1.37 11.55
N LEU A 425 -24.45 -0.92 11.89
CA LEU A 425 -23.88 0.33 11.38
C LEU A 425 -23.85 0.37 9.84
N THR A 426 -24.17 1.52 9.28
CA THR A 426 -24.29 1.68 7.82
C THR A 426 -22.93 1.94 7.18
N ILE A 427 -22.59 1.16 6.15
CA ILE A 427 -21.42 1.38 5.31
C ILE A 427 -21.81 2.33 4.17
N ASP A 428 -21.09 3.44 4.05
CA ASP A 428 -21.30 4.41 2.99
C ASP A 428 -20.50 4.06 1.72
N ARG A 429 -20.71 4.83 0.66
CA ARG A 429 -19.94 4.70 -0.58
C ARG A 429 -18.42 4.76 -0.34
N LEU A 430 -17.97 5.61 0.59
CA LEU A 430 -16.55 5.75 0.92
C LEU A 430 -16.02 4.49 1.61
N GLY A 431 -16.80 3.87 2.50
CA GLY A 431 -16.51 2.60 3.15
C GLY A 431 -16.34 1.47 2.15
N TYR A 432 -17.31 1.26 1.24
CA TYR A 432 -17.21 0.25 0.18
C TYR A 432 -15.97 0.46 -0.70
N HIS A 433 -15.72 1.70 -1.11
CA HIS A 433 -14.52 2.02 -1.87
C HIS A 433 -13.24 1.70 -1.09
N SER A 434 -13.23 1.92 0.21
CA SER A 434 -12.08 1.68 1.07
C SER A 434 -11.79 0.18 1.20
N VAL A 435 -12.84 -0.64 1.27
CA VAL A 435 -12.76 -2.11 1.24
C VAL A 435 -12.26 -2.60 -0.12
N GLN A 436 -12.86 -2.13 -1.22
CA GLN A 436 -12.46 -2.49 -2.59
C GLN A 436 -10.98 -2.20 -2.86
N ALA A 437 -10.46 -1.07 -2.37
CA ALA A 437 -9.06 -0.70 -2.58
C ALA A 437 -8.07 -1.59 -1.82
N VAL A 438 -8.44 -2.06 -0.62
CA VAL A 438 -7.60 -2.99 0.15
C VAL A 438 -7.62 -4.36 -0.52
N LEU A 439 -8.81 -4.89 -0.81
CA LEU A 439 -8.97 -6.20 -1.46
C LEU A 439 -8.21 -6.28 -2.80
N LEU A 440 -8.25 -5.22 -3.62
CA LEU A 440 -7.54 -5.17 -4.90
C LEU A 440 -6.02 -5.18 -4.75
N ALA A 441 -5.53 -4.73 -3.61
CA ALA A 441 -4.12 -4.64 -3.32
C ALA A 441 -3.62 -5.78 -2.42
N THR A 442 -4.48 -6.67 -1.96
CA THR A 442 -4.13 -7.89 -1.20
C THR A 442 -3.72 -9.00 -2.17
N GLN A 443 -2.97 -9.98 -1.68
CA GLN A 443 -2.63 -11.18 -2.45
C GLN A 443 -3.90 -12.00 -2.75
N LYS A 444 -3.95 -12.63 -3.94
CA LYS A 444 -5.03 -13.56 -4.30
C LYS A 444 -5.14 -14.69 -3.27
N THR A 445 -6.36 -15.08 -2.94
CA THR A 445 -6.62 -16.32 -2.19
C THR A 445 -6.31 -17.55 -3.05
N ASN A 446 -6.29 -18.72 -2.44
CA ASN A 446 -6.16 -19.99 -3.17
C ASN A 446 -7.27 -20.15 -4.22
N GLU A 447 -8.49 -19.72 -3.89
CA GLU A 447 -9.64 -19.72 -4.80
C GLU A 447 -9.46 -18.77 -5.99
N GLU A 448 -9.05 -17.52 -5.72
CA GLU A 448 -8.77 -16.53 -6.76
C GLU A 448 -7.58 -16.98 -7.65
N SER A 449 -6.66 -17.77 -7.08
CA SER A 449 -5.51 -18.33 -7.78
C SER A 449 -5.90 -19.52 -8.66
N ARG A 450 -6.72 -20.44 -8.15
CA ARG A 450 -7.28 -21.54 -8.94
C ARG A 450 -8.06 -21.02 -10.14
N LEU A 451 -8.92 -20.03 -9.94
CA LEU A 451 -9.67 -19.41 -11.03
C LEU A 451 -8.76 -18.82 -12.10
N ALA A 452 -7.67 -18.14 -11.71
CA ALA A 452 -6.73 -17.58 -12.67
C ALA A 452 -6.03 -18.64 -13.53
N ASN A 453 -5.88 -19.87 -13.02
CA ASN A 453 -5.37 -21.02 -13.80
C ASN A 453 -6.43 -21.63 -14.74
N LEU A 454 -7.71 -21.53 -14.39
CA LEU A 454 -8.84 -21.99 -15.21
C LEU A 454 -9.19 -21.04 -16.36
N GLN A 455 -8.60 -19.85 -16.41
CA GLN A 455 -8.88 -18.88 -17.48
C GLN A 455 -8.29 -19.33 -18.82
N ALA A 456 -9.13 -19.33 -19.87
CA ALA A 456 -8.74 -19.62 -21.25
C ALA A 456 -7.54 -18.77 -21.70
N ARG A 457 -6.68 -19.33 -22.56
CA ARG A 457 -5.56 -18.60 -23.18
C ARG A 457 -6.01 -17.56 -24.21
N GLY A 458 -7.18 -17.70 -24.80
CA GLY A 458 -7.76 -16.70 -25.70
C GLY A 458 -8.32 -15.48 -24.96
N TRP A 459 -8.53 -14.38 -25.70
CA TRP A 459 -9.13 -13.15 -25.20
C TRP A 459 -10.56 -12.94 -25.74
N PRO A 460 -11.58 -12.67 -24.89
CA PRO A 460 -11.50 -12.54 -23.44
C PRO A 460 -11.22 -13.87 -22.71
N PRO A 461 -10.61 -13.81 -21.50
CA PRO A 461 -10.17 -14.98 -20.74
C PRO A 461 -11.32 -15.67 -20.00
N TRP A 462 -12.24 -16.27 -20.76
CA TRP A 462 -13.36 -17.04 -20.20
C TRP A 462 -12.87 -18.25 -19.41
N ARG A 463 -13.58 -18.61 -18.34
CA ARG A 463 -13.31 -19.82 -17.54
C ARG A 463 -13.46 -21.07 -18.42
N VAL A 464 -12.53 -22.00 -18.29
CA VAL A 464 -12.55 -23.33 -18.91
C VAL A 464 -12.42 -24.37 -17.81
N ASP A 465 -13.40 -25.24 -17.71
CA ASP A 465 -13.42 -26.31 -16.72
C ASP A 465 -12.39 -27.38 -17.08
N GLN A 466 -11.50 -27.73 -16.15
CA GLN A 466 -10.49 -28.78 -16.37
C GLN A 466 -10.98 -30.14 -15.88
N ASP A 467 -11.74 -30.15 -14.77
CA ASP A 467 -12.30 -31.37 -14.19
C ASP A 467 -13.78 -31.23 -13.76
N GLY A 468 -14.35 -32.34 -13.25
CA GLY A 468 -15.74 -32.37 -12.78
C GLY A 468 -15.98 -31.58 -11.48
N MET A 469 -14.94 -31.28 -10.70
CA MET A 469 -15.05 -30.45 -9.50
C MET A 469 -15.15 -28.98 -9.88
N ASP A 470 -14.41 -28.55 -10.90
CA ASP A 470 -14.53 -27.24 -11.50
C ASP A 470 -15.97 -27.06 -12.01
N ALA A 471 -16.51 -27.99 -12.81
CA ALA A 471 -17.86 -27.88 -13.36
C ALA A 471 -18.98 -27.68 -12.31
N GLN A 472 -18.78 -28.14 -11.06
CA GLN A 472 -19.75 -27.97 -9.96
C GLN A 472 -19.68 -26.61 -9.26
N ARG A 473 -18.60 -25.86 -9.50
CA ARG A 473 -18.31 -24.57 -8.86
C ARG A 473 -19.28 -23.49 -9.32
N SER A 474 -19.84 -22.76 -8.36
CA SER A 474 -20.86 -21.74 -8.61
C SER A 474 -20.27 -20.46 -9.21
N SER A 475 -21.10 -19.69 -9.93
CA SER A 475 -20.68 -18.38 -10.47
C SER A 475 -20.28 -17.37 -9.38
N ASP A 476 -20.75 -17.55 -8.14
CA ASP A 476 -20.39 -16.65 -7.03
C ASP A 476 -18.99 -16.99 -6.47
N GLU A 477 -18.58 -18.26 -6.52
CA GLU A 477 -17.23 -18.70 -6.15
C GLU A 477 -16.16 -18.26 -7.18
N ASP A 478 -16.57 -17.95 -8.40
CA ASP A 478 -15.70 -17.45 -9.47
C ASP A 478 -15.50 -15.92 -9.44
N MET A 479 -16.15 -15.21 -8.53
CA MET A 479 -15.90 -13.78 -8.41
C MET A 479 -14.70 -13.52 -7.49
N SER A 480 -13.82 -12.62 -7.91
CA SER A 480 -12.82 -12.09 -6.98
C SER A 480 -13.49 -11.35 -5.83
N ARG A 481 -12.83 -11.28 -4.67
CA ARG A 481 -13.34 -10.57 -3.49
C ARG A 481 -13.65 -9.10 -3.79
N VAL A 482 -12.91 -8.49 -4.70
CA VAL A 482 -13.14 -7.10 -5.15
C VAL A 482 -14.42 -6.98 -5.94
N VAL A 483 -14.64 -7.87 -6.93
CA VAL A 483 -15.86 -7.90 -7.75
C VAL A 483 -17.07 -8.16 -6.88
N PHE A 484 -16.98 -9.12 -5.95
CA PHE A 484 -18.02 -9.37 -4.95
C PHE A 484 -18.32 -8.12 -4.11
N ALA A 485 -17.31 -7.43 -3.58
CA ALA A 485 -17.50 -6.19 -2.83
C ALA A 485 -18.13 -5.06 -3.66
N ILE A 486 -17.93 -5.03 -4.98
CA ILE A 486 -18.59 -4.09 -5.89
C ILE A 486 -20.05 -4.47 -6.11
N ARG A 487 -20.36 -5.76 -6.26
CA ARG A 487 -21.74 -6.26 -6.33
C ARG A 487 -22.52 -5.91 -5.06
N GLN A 488 -21.95 -6.15 -3.87
CA GLN A 488 -22.55 -5.75 -2.60
C GLN A 488 -22.82 -4.24 -2.51
N MET A 489 -21.90 -3.42 -3.03
CA MET A 489 -22.09 -1.97 -3.09
C MET A 489 -23.29 -1.59 -3.99
N LYS A 490 -23.45 -2.25 -5.14
CA LYS A 490 -24.58 -2.06 -6.07
C LYS A 490 -25.90 -2.50 -5.40
N GLU A 491 -25.90 -3.64 -4.71
CA GLU A 491 -27.07 -4.18 -3.99
C GLU A 491 -27.50 -3.31 -2.79
N ALA A 492 -26.55 -2.60 -2.18
CA ALA A 492 -26.82 -1.58 -1.16
C ALA A 492 -27.41 -0.28 -1.74
N GLY A 493 -27.56 -0.17 -3.07
CA GLY A 493 -28.16 0.98 -3.76
C GLY A 493 -27.18 2.09 -4.13
N TYR A 494 -25.87 1.88 -3.98
CA TYR A 494 -24.87 2.86 -4.39
C TYR A 494 -24.49 2.71 -5.87
N ASN A 495 -24.42 3.82 -6.59
CA ASN A 495 -24.05 3.81 -8.00
C ASN A 495 -22.55 3.55 -8.23
N THR A 496 -22.23 2.97 -9.40
CA THR A 496 -20.86 2.86 -9.87
C THR A 496 -20.30 4.23 -10.26
N ASN A 497 -19.02 4.46 -10.00
CA ASN A 497 -18.28 5.57 -10.58
C ASN A 497 -17.09 5.04 -11.37
N LEU A 498 -16.35 5.96 -12.01
CA LEU A 498 -15.11 5.66 -12.72
C LEU A 498 -14.13 4.79 -11.90
N ARG A 499 -14.01 5.05 -10.60
CA ARG A 499 -13.13 4.28 -9.71
C ARG A 499 -13.63 2.86 -9.49
N THR A 500 -14.93 2.68 -9.22
CA THR A 500 -15.54 1.34 -9.12
C THR A 500 -15.34 0.58 -10.42
N HIS A 501 -15.55 1.21 -11.57
CA HIS A 501 -15.39 0.58 -12.87
C HIS A 501 -13.94 0.13 -13.11
N VAL A 502 -12.96 0.98 -12.79
CA VAL A 502 -11.53 0.60 -12.83
C VAL A 502 -11.21 -0.54 -11.86
N HIS A 503 -11.75 -0.52 -10.64
CA HIS A 503 -11.56 -1.62 -9.69
C HIS A 503 -12.24 -2.92 -10.14
N HIS A 504 -13.36 -2.84 -10.87
CA HIS A 504 -14.04 -4.00 -11.43
C HIS A 504 -13.14 -4.66 -12.47
N ILE A 505 -12.62 -3.88 -13.43
CA ILE A 505 -11.71 -4.36 -14.50
C ILE A 505 -10.44 -4.95 -13.90
N LEU A 506 -9.80 -4.27 -12.96
CA LEU A 506 -8.61 -4.80 -12.30
C LEU A 506 -8.95 -5.98 -11.38
N GLY A 507 -10.18 -6.08 -10.89
CA GLY A 507 -10.68 -7.21 -10.11
C GLY A 507 -11.01 -8.45 -10.95
N GLY A 508 -10.91 -8.39 -12.28
CA GLY A 508 -11.09 -9.54 -13.16
C GLY A 508 -12.42 -9.56 -13.94
N GLN A 509 -13.19 -8.47 -13.96
CA GLN A 509 -14.44 -8.43 -14.73
C GLN A 509 -14.79 -7.01 -15.24
N GLU A 510 -15.47 -6.89 -16.37
CA GLU A 510 -16.08 -5.64 -16.85
C GLU A 510 -17.54 -5.49 -16.33
N ASP A 511 -18.12 -4.30 -16.46
CA ASP A 511 -19.51 -4.05 -16.01
C ASP A 511 -20.56 -4.84 -16.80
N ASP A 512 -20.22 -5.33 -18.01
CA ASP A 512 -21.06 -6.18 -18.85
C ASP A 512 -20.90 -7.68 -18.56
N GLY A 513 -20.00 -8.04 -17.64
CA GLY A 513 -19.70 -9.41 -17.26
C GLY A 513 -18.50 -10.02 -17.98
N THR A 514 -17.93 -9.34 -18.98
CA THR A 514 -16.74 -9.83 -19.71
C THR A 514 -15.56 -10.02 -18.76
N PRO A 515 -14.89 -11.19 -18.73
CA PRO A 515 -13.79 -11.45 -17.83
C PRO A 515 -12.54 -10.68 -18.26
N THR A 516 -11.72 -10.34 -17.28
CA THR A 516 -10.37 -9.76 -17.46
C THR A 516 -9.40 -10.47 -16.51
N ILE A 517 -8.09 -10.17 -16.59
CA ILE A 517 -7.13 -10.72 -15.65
C ILE A 517 -7.21 -9.94 -14.33
N HIS A 518 -7.55 -10.65 -13.24
CA HIS A 518 -7.50 -10.08 -11.89
C HIS A 518 -6.07 -9.62 -11.58
N THR A 519 -5.84 -8.32 -11.62
CA THR A 519 -4.53 -7.69 -11.51
C THR A 519 -4.44 -6.86 -10.25
N ARG A 520 -3.54 -7.30 -9.37
CA ARG A 520 -3.27 -6.65 -8.08
C ARG A 520 -2.77 -5.23 -8.32
N SER A 521 -3.40 -4.24 -7.69
CA SER A 521 -3.07 -2.84 -7.94
C SER A 521 -3.30 -1.93 -6.74
N MET A 522 -2.39 -0.97 -6.54
CA MET A 522 -2.55 0.07 -5.54
C MET A 522 -3.49 1.16 -6.06
N SER A 523 -4.52 1.49 -5.28
CA SER A 523 -5.38 2.65 -5.56
C SER A 523 -4.56 3.95 -5.50
N LYS A 524 -4.17 4.50 -6.66
CA LYS A 524 -3.42 5.76 -6.79
C LYS A 524 -4.23 7.03 -6.41
N ALA A 525 -5.54 6.91 -6.20
CA ALA A 525 -6.41 8.05 -5.96
C ALA A 525 -6.46 8.46 -4.49
N HIS A 526 -6.04 9.69 -4.17
CA HIS A 526 -6.51 10.39 -2.98
C HIS A 526 -8.03 10.56 -3.10
N ILE A 527 -8.79 9.75 -2.35
CA ILE A 527 -10.26 9.71 -2.40
C ILE A 527 -10.91 11.09 -2.14
N ARG A 528 -10.18 12.02 -1.49
CA ARG A 528 -10.68 13.37 -1.18
C ARG A 528 -10.90 14.30 -2.39
N LYS A 529 -10.24 14.08 -3.54
CA LYS A 529 -10.32 15.01 -4.69
C LYS A 529 -11.35 14.62 -5.76
N LEU A 530 -11.87 13.39 -5.76
CA LEU A 530 -12.81 12.91 -6.79
C LEU A 530 -14.27 12.97 -6.30
N ARG A 531 -14.69 14.15 -5.82
CA ARG A 531 -16.13 14.45 -5.66
C ARG A 531 -16.80 14.79 -6.99
N SER A 532 -16.03 14.91 -8.08
CA SER A 532 -16.61 15.00 -9.41
C SER A 532 -17.22 13.65 -9.78
N LEU A 533 -18.55 13.65 -9.93
CA LEU A 533 -19.29 12.65 -10.69
C LEU A 533 -18.87 12.75 -12.17
N GLU A 534 -17.61 12.45 -12.48
CA GLU A 534 -17.22 12.20 -13.86
C GLU A 534 -17.99 10.95 -14.29
N LYS A 535 -18.99 11.17 -15.15
CA LYS A 535 -19.69 10.07 -15.82
C LYS A 535 -18.64 9.21 -16.53
N SER A 536 -18.78 7.89 -16.44
CA SER A 536 -17.96 6.94 -17.17
C SER A 536 -18.17 7.16 -18.67
N SER A 537 -17.34 8.00 -19.29
CA SER A 537 -17.20 8.00 -20.75
C SER A 537 -16.60 6.65 -21.17
N PRO A 538 -17.12 5.98 -22.21
CA PRO A 538 -16.54 4.73 -22.72
C PRO A 538 -15.10 4.91 -23.21
N LEU A 539 -14.70 6.15 -23.53
CA LEU A 539 -13.34 6.52 -23.95
C LEU A 539 -12.53 7.16 -22.81
N ASN A 540 -12.89 6.94 -21.54
CA ASN A 540 -12.12 7.49 -20.44
C ASN A 540 -10.72 6.85 -20.36
N PRO A 541 -9.62 7.63 -20.41
CA PRO A 541 -8.27 7.06 -20.48
C PRO A 541 -7.88 6.20 -19.27
N ARG A 542 -8.46 6.44 -18.09
CA ARG A 542 -8.19 5.64 -16.90
C ARG A 542 -8.76 4.23 -17.00
N VAL A 543 -9.94 4.09 -17.63
CA VAL A 543 -10.57 2.79 -17.89
C VAL A 543 -9.71 2.00 -18.86
N TRP A 544 -9.27 2.61 -19.95
CA TRP A 544 -8.42 1.96 -20.94
C TRP A 544 -7.03 1.63 -20.40
N SER A 545 -6.45 2.47 -19.53
CA SER A 545 -5.21 2.10 -18.83
C SER A 545 -5.42 0.87 -17.93
N ALA A 546 -6.59 0.73 -17.29
CA ALA A 546 -6.91 -0.43 -16.47
C ALA A 546 -7.11 -1.69 -17.34
N ARG A 547 -7.74 -1.57 -18.51
CA ARG A 547 -7.89 -2.67 -19.48
C ARG A 547 -6.54 -3.19 -19.97
N ILE A 548 -5.62 -2.29 -20.32
CA ILE A 548 -4.26 -2.64 -20.75
C ILE A 548 -3.48 -3.31 -19.62
N VAL A 549 -3.61 -2.83 -18.38
CA VAL A 549 -2.97 -3.44 -17.22
C VAL A 549 -3.54 -4.84 -16.93
N ALA A 550 -4.86 -5.00 -17.06
CA ALA A 550 -5.60 -6.23 -16.80
C ALA A 550 -5.57 -7.27 -17.94
N THR A 551 -4.53 -7.24 -18.78
CA THR A 551 -4.24 -8.30 -19.78
C THR A 551 -3.22 -9.30 -19.25
N ARG A 552 -3.18 -10.49 -19.85
CA ARG A 552 -2.23 -11.57 -19.50
C ARG A 552 -0.87 -11.33 -20.15
N ASP A 553 -0.88 -10.91 -21.41
CA ASP A 553 0.33 -10.74 -22.22
C ASP A 553 0.43 -9.36 -22.90
N VAL A 554 1.53 -9.16 -23.63
CA VAL A 554 1.85 -7.92 -24.34
C VAL A 554 1.05 -7.73 -25.63
N GLN A 555 0.62 -8.81 -26.31
CA GLN A 555 -0.17 -8.73 -27.55
C GLN A 555 -1.61 -8.34 -27.24
N GLU A 556 -2.21 -8.94 -26.21
CA GLU A 556 -3.50 -8.55 -25.66
C GLU A 556 -3.48 -7.06 -25.24
N ALA A 557 -2.42 -6.64 -24.53
CA ALA A 557 -2.24 -5.24 -24.12
C ALA A 557 -2.19 -4.30 -25.33
N TRP A 558 -1.45 -4.68 -26.37
CA TRP A 558 -1.33 -3.91 -27.60
C TRP A 558 -2.65 -3.86 -28.38
N SER A 559 -3.41 -4.96 -28.41
CA SER A 559 -4.74 -4.99 -29.01
C SER A 559 -5.69 -3.99 -28.31
N ALA A 560 -5.66 -3.91 -26.98
CA ALA A 560 -6.44 -2.96 -26.20
C ALA A 560 -6.01 -1.51 -26.49
N PHE A 561 -4.71 -1.25 -26.61
CA PHE A 561 -4.17 0.06 -26.99
C PHE A 561 -4.66 0.50 -28.38
N LYS A 562 -4.57 -0.36 -29.39
CA LYS A 562 -5.06 -0.07 -30.75
C LYS A 562 -6.57 0.13 -30.80
N ASN A 563 -7.33 -0.70 -30.07
CA ASN A 563 -8.78 -0.59 -30.01
C ASN A 563 -9.23 0.75 -29.42
N PHE A 564 -8.51 1.27 -28.44
CA PHE A 564 -8.76 2.61 -27.93
C PHE A 564 -8.62 3.69 -29.02
N HIS A 565 -7.58 3.60 -29.83
CA HIS A 565 -7.35 4.53 -30.94
C HIS A 565 -8.42 4.40 -32.03
N ARG A 566 -8.79 3.16 -32.39
CA ARG A 566 -9.86 2.87 -33.38
C ARG A 566 -11.21 3.45 -32.98
N LEU A 567 -11.51 3.50 -31.69
CA LEU A 567 -12.74 4.11 -31.16
C LEU A 567 -12.67 5.65 -31.07
N GLY A 568 -11.60 6.27 -31.59
CA GLY A 568 -11.39 7.72 -31.59
C GLY A 568 -10.81 8.27 -30.28
N GLY A 569 -10.26 7.41 -29.42
CA GLY A 569 -9.61 7.82 -28.17
C GLY A 569 -8.21 8.40 -28.41
N THR A 570 -7.89 9.50 -27.73
CA THR A 570 -6.54 10.08 -27.71
C THR A 570 -5.75 9.52 -26.53
N PRO A 571 -4.67 8.73 -26.74
CA PRO A 571 -3.89 8.15 -25.64
C PRO A 571 -3.38 9.23 -24.71
N THR A 572 -3.40 9.00 -23.40
CA THR A 572 -2.78 9.90 -22.42
C THR A 572 -1.46 9.31 -21.94
N SER A 573 -0.63 10.10 -21.25
CA SER A 573 0.61 9.61 -20.63
C SER A 573 0.39 8.36 -19.76
N SER A 574 -0.79 8.20 -19.12
CA SER A 574 -1.11 6.98 -18.35
C SER A 574 -1.36 5.74 -19.20
N ILE A 575 -1.92 5.88 -20.41
CA ILE A 575 -2.13 4.76 -21.34
C ILE A 575 -0.80 4.31 -21.92
N TYR A 576 0.04 5.26 -22.35
CA TYR A 576 1.39 4.96 -22.83
C TYR A 576 2.21 4.26 -21.74
N HIS A 577 2.16 4.77 -20.51
CA HIS A 577 2.85 4.14 -19.38
C HIS A 577 2.38 2.70 -19.13
N ALA A 578 1.06 2.44 -19.16
CA ALA A 578 0.54 1.07 -18.99
C ALA A 578 1.08 0.11 -20.06
N MET A 579 1.16 0.58 -21.31
CA MET A 579 1.70 -0.23 -22.41
C MET A 579 3.22 -0.42 -22.32
N MET A 580 3.97 0.62 -21.93
CA MET A 580 5.41 0.54 -21.68
C MET A 580 5.74 -0.42 -20.52
N GLU A 581 4.92 -0.45 -19.47
CA GLU A 581 5.07 -1.43 -18.38
C GLU A 581 4.94 -2.88 -18.88
N LYS A 582 4.02 -3.15 -19.83
CA LYS A 582 3.84 -4.48 -20.44
C LYS A 582 5.01 -4.85 -21.36
N ILE A 583 5.52 -3.91 -22.17
CA ILE A 583 6.69 -4.14 -23.03
C ILE A 583 7.92 -4.48 -22.19
N GLU A 584 8.16 -3.74 -21.11
CA GLU A 584 9.30 -4.00 -20.23
C GLU A 584 9.19 -5.34 -19.51
N ALA A 585 7.99 -5.72 -19.08
CA ALA A 585 7.74 -7.03 -18.50
C ALA A 585 8.04 -8.16 -19.49
N GLU A 586 7.68 -7.98 -20.76
CA GLU A 586 7.99 -8.93 -21.83
C GLU A 586 9.50 -9.03 -22.09
N ASN A 587 10.20 -7.90 -22.18
CA ASN A 587 11.65 -7.88 -22.38
C ASN A 587 12.39 -8.66 -21.28
N ARG A 588 11.94 -8.53 -20.03
CA ARG A 588 12.49 -9.32 -18.92
C ARG A 588 12.17 -10.80 -19.05
N ARG A 589 10.96 -11.15 -19.45
CA ARG A 589 10.56 -12.55 -19.68
C ARG A 589 11.42 -13.19 -20.77
N THR A 590 11.63 -12.51 -21.90
CA THR A 590 12.45 -13.01 -23.01
C THR A 590 13.94 -13.06 -22.70
N GLY A 591 14.41 -12.19 -21.79
CA GLY A 591 15.81 -12.17 -21.35
C GLY A 591 16.14 -13.25 -20.31
N ARG A 592 15.14 -13.91 -19.73
CA ARG A 592 15.35 -15.01 -18.77
C ARG A 592 15.49 -16.34 -19.50
N PHE A 593 16.49 -17.12 -19.11
CA PHE A 593 16.69 -18.47 -19.62
C PHE A 593 15.62 -19.47 -19.16
N ARG A 594 14.76 -19.11 -18.19
CA ARG A 594 13.75 -20.01 -17.63
C ARG A 594 12.37 -19.43 -17.58
N ALA A 595 11.42 -20.31 -17.88
CA ALA A 595 10.01 -20.07 -17.62
C ALA A 595 9.80 -19.95 -16.12
N VAL A 596 9.47 -18.73 -15.68
CA VAL A 596 9.02 -18.50 -14.31
C VAL A 596 7.53 -18.81 -14.30
N ASP A 597 7.10 -19.82 -13.54
CA ASP A 597 5.69 -20.02 -13.29
C ASP A 597 5.16 -18.86 -12.44
N VAL A 598 4.31 -18.03 -13.03
CA VAL A 598 3.74 -16.85 -12.37
C VAL A 598 2.25 -16.81 -12.64
N LEU A 599 1.50 -16.73 -11.55
CA LEU A 599 0.07 -16.54 -11.58
C LEU A 599 -0.30 -15.19 -12.24
N PRO A 600 -1.17 -15.17 -13.27
CA PRO A 600 -1.55 -13.95 -13.97
C PRO A 600 -2.03 -12.84 -13.04
N GLY A 601 -1.54 -11.62 -13.28
CA GLY A 601 -1.93 -10.42 -12.54
C GLY A 601 -1.53 -10.39 -11.06
N GLN A 602 -0.70 -11.33 -10.58
CA GLN A 602 -0.12 -11.23 -9.22
C GLN A 602 0.96 -10.18 -9.10
N GLY A 603 1.87 -10.18 -10.07
CA GLY A 603 2.94 -9.19 -10.19
C GLY A 603 2.86 -8.47 -11.53
N LYS A 604 4.01 -7.98 -11.98
CA LYS A 604 4.14 -7.30 -13.28
C LYS A 604 4.53 -8.25 -14.40
N GLU A 605 4.77 -9.52 -14.09
CA GLU A 605 5.14 -10.53 -15.07
C GLU A 605 4.01 -10.74 -16.09
N VAL A 606 4.41 -11.04 -17.31
CA VAL A 606 3.52 -11.37 -18.44
C VAL A 606 3.76 -12.83 -18.82
N LEU A 607 2.74 -13.47 -19.39
CA LEU A 607 2.88 -14.82 -19.94
C LEU A 607 3.26 -14.78 -21.43
N PRO A 608 3.81 -15.87 -21.98
CA PRO A 608 4.07 -15.98 -23.41
C PRO A 608 2.77 -15.72 -24.22
N PRO A 609 2.82 -14.88 -25.27
CA PRO A 609 1.66 -14.61 -26.09
C PRO A 609 1.08 -15.89 -26.71
N PHE A 610 -0.24 -16.04 -26.63
CA PHE A 610 -0.94 -17.15 -27.28
C PHE A 610 -1.24 -16.79 -28.74
N SER A 611 -0.61 -17.47 -29.69
CA SER A 611 -0.82 -17.21 -31.13
C SER A 611 -1.10 -18.46 -31.97
N ASP A 612 -1.39 -19.58 -31.30
CA ASP A 612 -1.73 -20.82 -31.96
C ASP A 612 -3.03 -20.62 -32.75
N ASN A 613 -2.97 -20.87 -34.06
CA ASN A 613 -4.05 -20.72 -35.03
C ASN A 613 -4.31 -19.30 -35.57
N PHE A 614 -3.45 -18.31 -35.33
CA PHE A 614 -3.56 -17.00 -35.99
C PHE A 614 -2.89 -16.97 -37.36
N SER A 615 -3.51 -16.28 -38.32
CA SER A 615 -2.91 -15.99 -39.62
C SER A 615 -1.71 -15.04 -39.47
N ASP A 616 -0.74 -15.11 -40.38
CA ASP A 616 0.47 -14.28 -40.31
C ASP A 616 0.15 -12.78 -40.36
N PHE A 617 -0.89 -12.40 -41.11
CA PHE A 617 -1.41 -11.04 -41.12
C PHE A 617 -1.89 -10.60 -39.72
N TYR A 618 -2.66 -11.45 -39.03
CA TYR A 618 -3.18 -11.13 -37.70
C TYR A 618 -2.07 -11.10 -36.64
N LYS A 619 -1.06 -11.98 -36.76
CA LYS A 619 0.15 -11.94 -35.93
C LYS A 619 0.92 -10.63 -36.09
N GLU A 620 1.07 -10.14 -37.32
CA GLU A 620 1.75 -8.86 -37.58
C GLU A 620 0.95 -7.69 -37.01
N GLU A 621 -0.38 -7.73 -37.11
CA GLU A 621 -1.22 -6.69 -36.50
C GLU A 621 -1.06 -6.67 -34.97
N LEU A 622 -0.99 -7.84 -34.33
CA LEU A 622 -0.82 -7.97 -32.88
C LEU A 622 0.60 -7.71 -32.38
N ARG A 623 1.55 -7.45 -33.28
CA ARG A 623 2.94 -7.19 -32.91
C ARG A 623 3.07 -5.85 -32.18
N PRO A 624 3.47 -5.84 -30.89
CA PRO A 624 3.71 -4.59 -30.18
C PRO A 624 5.01 -3.92 -30.66
N PRO A 625 5.20 -2.62 -30.38
CA PRO A 625 6.48 -1.98 -30.58
C PRO A 625 7.61 -2.74 -29.87
N PRO A 626 8.76 -2.96 -30.52
CA PRO A 626 9.80 -3.85 -29.98
C PRO A 626 10.52 -3.27 -28.76
N THR A 627 10.44 -1.96 -28.53
CA THR A 627 11.18 -1.29 -27.45
C THR A 627 10.38 -0.14 -26.85
N ILE A 628 10.71 0.22 -25.60
CA ILE A 628 10.15 1.37 -24.91
C ILE A 628 10.44 2.66 -25.68
N ASP A 629 11.61 2.78 -26.30
CA ASP A 629 12.04 3.98 -27.02
C ASP A 629 11.14 4.24 -28.24
N VAL A 630 10.76 3.21 -29.00
CA VAL A 630 9.82 3.36 -30.14
C VAL A 630 8.45 3.84 -29.65
N MET A 631 7.98 3.30 -28.52
CA MET A 631 6.73 3.75 -27.92
C MET A 631 6.83 5.20 -27.42
N TYR A 632 7.99 5.59 -26.88
CA TYR A 632 8.27 6.95 -26.44
C TYR A 632 8.24 7.95 -27.61
N GLU A 633 8.90 7.65 -28.73
CA GLU A 633 8.85 8.51 -29.91
C GLU A 633 7.43 8.63 -30.47
N THR A 634 6.64 7.55 -30.42
CA THR A 634 5.20 7.57 -30.79
C THR A 634 4.40 8.50 -29.87
N MET A 635 4.69 8.49 -28.57
CA MET A 635 4.06 9.39 -27.60
C MET A 635 4.42 10.85 -27.87
N MET A 636 5.71 11.13 -28.17
CA MET A 636 6.20 12.48 -28.44
C MET A 636 5.66 13.04 -29.75
N THR A 637 5.62 12.25 -30.82
CA THR A 637 5.02 12.63 -32.12
C THR A 637 3.51 12.89 -32.02
N SER A 638 2.83 12.23 -31.07
CA SER A 638 1.43 12.52 -30.72
C SER A 638 1.24 13.80 -29.90
N GLY A 639 2.33 14.54 -29.60
CA GLY A 639 2.29 15.79 -28.83
C GLY A 639 2.11 15.61 -27.32
N ILE A 640 2.34 14.40 -26.79
CA ILE A 640 2.10 14.07 -25.38
C ILE A 640 3.44 13.97 -24.65
N ARG A 641 3.58 14.72 -23.56
CA ARG A 641 4.80 14.72 -22.75
C ARG A 641 4.74 13.68 -21.62
N PRO A 642 5.87 13.11 -21.20
CA PRO A 642 5.91 12.19 -20.06
C PRO A 642 5.63 12.94 -18.75
N GLU A 643 4.60 12.50 -18.01
CA GLU A 643 4.25 13.08 -16.71
C GLU A 643 4.39 12.09 -15.56
N SER A 644 4.84 12.59 -14.40
CA SER A 644 4.76 11.92 -13.09
C SER A 644 5.24 10.46 -13.11
N ASP A 645 4.32 9.48 -13.12
CA ASP A 645 4.64 8.06 -13.07
C ASP A 645 5.29 7.56 -14.36
N CYS A 646 4.86 8.07 -15.52
CA CYS A 646 5.43 7.74 -16.83
C CYS A 646 6.87 8.21 -16.92
N LEU A 647 7.13 9.47 -16.53
CA LEU A 647 8.49 10.02 -16.49
C LEU A 647 9.40 9.22 -15.54
N ARG A 648 8.92 8.94 -14.32
CA ARG A 648 9.66 8.13 -13.35
C ARG A 648 10.02 6.76 -13.90
N PHE A 649 9.07 6.11 -14.59
CA PHE A 649 9.28 4.81 -15.22
C PHE A 649 10.31 4.89 -16.36
N LEU A 650 10.22 5.89 -17.24
CA LEU A 650 11.17 6.08 -18.34
C LEU A 650 12.60 6.30 -17.83
N ILE A 651 12.78 7.16 -16.81
CA ILE A 651 14.10 7.42 -16.21
C ILE A 651 14.66 6.13 -15.59
N SER A 652 13.86 5.41 -14.79
CA SER A 652 14.34 4.19 -14.14
C SER A 652 14.69 3.07 -15.12
N HIS A 653 14.17 3.08 -16.35
CA HIS A 653 14.43 2.07 -17.39
C HIS A 653 15.25 2.61 -18.58
N ALA A 654 15.80 3.83 -18.48
CA ALA A 654 16.58 4.41 -19.57
C ALA A 654 17.88 3.63 -19.85
N ARG A 655 18.19 3.40 -21.12
CA ARG A 655 19.35 2.59 -21.55
C ARG A 655 20.70 3.20 -21.15
N SER A 656 20.76 4.53 -21.05
CA SER A 656 21.93 5.28 -20.61
C SER A 656 21.53 6.57 -19.88
N ILE A 657 22.50 7.21 -19.23
CA ILE A 657 22.33 8.50 -18.57
C ILE A 657 21.86 9.56 -19.58
N ALA A 658 22.38 9.54 -20.81
CA ALA A 658 21.98 10.47 -21.86
C ALA A 658 20.48 10.37 -22.21
N TYR A 659 19.94 9.16 -22.33
CA TYR A 659 18.50 8.95 -22.53
C TYR A 659 17.67 9.41 -21.33
N GLY A 660 18.14 9.16 -20.10
CA GLY A 660 17.47 9.67 -18.91
C GLY A 660 17.39 11.19 -18.86
N ILE A 661 18.48 11.88 -19.26
CA ILE A 661 18.52 13.34 -19.39
C ILE A 661 17.61 13.81 -20.53
N LYS A 662 17.56 13.09 -21.67
CA LYS A 662 16.61 13.38 -22.77
C LYS A 662 15.17 13.38 -22.24
N TYR A 663 14.76 12.32 -21.54
CA TYR A 663 13.41 12.21 -20.97
C TYR A 663 13.10 13.31 -19.96
N LEU A 664 14.09 13.72 -19.16
CA LEU A 664 13.95 14.83 -18.23
C LEU A 664 13.76 16.18 -18.94
N ARG A 665 14.57 16.48 -19.96
CA ARG A 665 14.50 17.74 -20.72
C ARG A 665 13.20 17.88 -21.52
N GLU A 666 12.69 16.77 -22.04
CA GLU A 666 11.45 16.74 -22.84
C GLU A 666 10.18 16.63 -21.97
N SER A 667 10.34 16.55 -20.65
CA SER A 667 9.23 16.53 -19.69
C SER A 667 8.75 17.94 -19.29
N ALA A 668 7.61 18.01 -18.61
CA ALA A 668 7.05 19.27 -18.10
C ALA A 668 7.58 19.69 -16.71
N GLN A 669 8.82 19.34 -16.37
CA GLN A 669 9.44 19.74 -15.08
C GLN A 669 9.97 21.18 -15.10
N ARG A 670 10.24 21.74 -13.91
CA ARG A 670 10.81 23.09 -13.77
C ARG A 670 12.29 23.08 -14.15
N ASP A 671 12.73 24.08 -14.93
CA ASP A 671 14.13 24.20 -15.35
C ASP A 671 15.11 24.29 -14.18
N THR A 672 14.72 24.94 -13.07
CA THR A 672 15.53 25.02 -11.84
C THR A 672 15.78 23.65 -11.22
N PHE A 673 14.78 22.78 -11.22
CA PHE A 673 14.89 21.41 -10.71
C PHE A 673 15.70 20.52 -11.65
N LEU A 674 15.54 20.69 -12.96
CA LEU A 674 16.32 19.97 -13.98
C LEU A 674 17.82 20.31 -13.89
N ASN A 675 18.16 21.60 -13.75
CA ASN A 675 19.55 22.05 -13.61
C ASN A 675 20.21 21.52 -12.33
N TYR A 676 19.47 21.45 -11.23
CA TYR A 676 19.94 20.82 -9.99
C TYR A 676 20.21 19.32 -10.18
N LEU A 677 19.27 18.57 -10.78
CA LEU A 677 19.44 17.12 -11.01
C LEU A 677 20.66 16.79 -11.89
N ILE A 678 20.91 17.59 -12.93
CA ILE A 678 22.01 17.38 -13.88
C ILE A 678 23.36 17.83 -13.29
N GLY A 679 23.38 18.50 -12.13
CA GLY A 679 24.60 18.99 -11.49
C GLY A 679 25.10 20.34 -12.04
N HIS A 680 24.23 21.11 -12.70
CA HIS A 680 24.54 22.48 -13.10
C HIS A 680 24.44 23.48 -11.94
N ASN A 681 23.62 23.18 -10.92
CA ASN A 681 23.49 23.96 -9.69
C ASN A 681 23.78 23.07 -8.47
N VAL A 682 24.50 23.60 -7.48
CA VAL A 682 24.85 22.89 -6.24
C VAL A 682 23.68 22.89 -5.25
N ASP A 683 22.89 23.97 -5.23
CA ASP A 683 21.83 24.13 -4.23
C ASP A 683 20.49 23.52 -4.67
N PRO A 684 19.81 22.76 -3.78
CA PRO A 684 18.48 22.24 -4.06
C PRO A 684 17.45 23.39 -4.15
N PRO A 685 16.36 23.21 -4.92
CA PRO A 685 15.25 24.17 -4.90
C PRO A 685 14.65 24.31 -3.49
N ALA A 686 14.26 25.53 -3.11
CA ALA A 686 13.76 25.86 -1.75
C ALA A 686 12.63 24.95 -1.23
N GLU A 687 11.79 24.40 -2.12
CA GLU A 687 10.80 23.38 -1.78
C GLU A 687 10.81 22.25 -2.81
N LEU A 688 11.14 21.04 -2.36
CA LEU A 688 11.01 19.80 -3.14
C LEU A 688 9.62 19.19 -2.92
N THR A 689 8.88 18.99 -4.01
CA THR A 689 7.58 18.30 -3.95
C THR A 689 7.77 16.78 -3.81
N SER A 690 6.80 16.09 -3.21
CA SER A 690 6.79 14.61 -3.13
C SER A 690 6.89 13.90 -4.50
N LYS A 691 6.55 14.58 -5.60
CA LYS A 691 6.76 14.07 -6.96
C LYS A 691 8.23 14.19 -7.36
N GLU A 692 8.86 15.34 -7.10
CA GLU A 692 10.27 15.60 -7.38
C GLU A 692 11.19 14.69 -6.55
N THR A 693 10.86 14.40 -5.28
CA THR A 693 11.60 13.38 -4.48
C THR A 693 11.61 12.00 -5.14
N ARG A 694 10.49 11.61 -5.78
CA ARG A 694 10.40 10.34 -6.51
C ARG A 694 11.13 10.35 -7.86
N ILE A 695 11.30 11.52 -8.47
CA ILE A 695 12.11 11.70 -9.68
C ILE A 695 13.60 11.63 -9.32
N ILE A 696 14.02 12.29 -8.22
CA ILE A 696 15.39 12.16 -7.68
C ILE A 696 15.74 10.69 -7.46
N TYR A 697 14.85 9.92 -6.81
CA TYR A 697 15.02 8.47 -6.66
C TYR A 697 15.23 7.74 -7.99
N ALA A 698 14.39 8.00 -9.00
CA ALA A 698 14.51 7.33 -10.30
C ALA A 698 15.81 7.71 -11.02
N PHE A 699 16.24 8.97 -10.91
CA PHE A 699 17.49 9.43 -11.50
C PHE A 699 18.71 8.84 -10.80
N ILE A 700 18.73 8.78 -9.46
CA ILE A 700 19.77 8.09 -8.70
C ILE A 700 19.82 6.61 -9.07
N THR A 701 18.67 5.94 -9.18
CA THR A 701 18.61 4.55 -9.63
C THR A 701 19.23 4.36 -11.03
N LEU A 702 19.02 5.32 -11.94
CA LEU A 702 19.64 5.31 -13.26
C LEU A 702 21.17 5.48 -13.17
N LEU A 703 21.66 6.44 -12.39
CA LEU A 703 23.10 6.66 -12.16
C LEU A 703 23.77 5.39 -11.60
N CYS A 704 23.15 4.79 -10.57
CA CYS A 704 23.57 3.56 -9.91
C CYS A 704 23.56 2.33 -10.84
N ARG A 705 22.65 2.25 -11.83
CA ARG A 705 22.67 1.18 -12.84
C ARG A 705 23.77 1.39 -13.88
N CYS A 706 24.10 2.64 -14.19
CA CYS A 706 25.10 2.98 -15.20
C CYS A 706 26.54 3.02 -14.66
N ALA A 707 26.73 2.95 -13.34
CA ALA A 707 28.04 2.94 -12.70
C ALA A 707 28.91 1.74 -13.14
N ASP A 708 28.31 0.56 -13.33
CA ASP A 708 29.00 -0.70 -13.68
C ASP A 708 29.50 -0.73 -15.14
N LYS A 709 29.03 0.18 -16.01
CA LYS A 709 29.23 0.12 -17.47
C LYS A 709 30.34 1.04 -18.01
N LEU A 710 31.13 1.66 -17.14
CA LEU A 710 32.21 2.59 -17.53
C LEU A 710 33.50 1.90 -18.02
N VAL A 711 33.39 0.71 -18.60
CA VAL A 711 34.47 0.13 -19.41
C VAL A 711 34.68 1.07 -20.60
N PRO A 712 35.88 1.63 -20.83
CA PRO A 712 36.20 2.22 -22.11
C PRO A 712 36.02 1.11 -23.16
N GLN A 713 35.06 1.28 -24.07
CA GLN A 713 35.05 0.53 -25.32
C GLN A 713 36.48 0.56 -25.84
N ALA A 714 37.13 -0.61 -25.93
CA ALA A 714 38.41 -0.70 -26.58
C ALA A 714 38.26 -0.02 -27.94
N PRO A 715 39.12 0.93 -28.32
CA PRO A 715 39.07 1.50 -29.66
C PRO A 715 39.09 0.32 -30.65
N PRO A 716 38.29 0.35 -31.72
CA PRO A 716 38.33 -0.69 -32.74
C PRO A 716 39.79 -0.90 -33.13
N GLN A 717 40.23 -2.15 -33.13
CA GLN A 717 41.59 -2.54 -33.44
C GLN A 717 41.95 -2.15 -34.88
N SER A 718 42.32 -0.90 -35.04
CA SER A 718 42.91 -0.31 -36.22
C SER A 718 43.53 0.98 -35.71
N ASP A 719 44.74 0.84 -35.15
CA ASP A 719 45.87 1.77 -35.28
C ASP A 719 46.92 1.41 -34.21
N LEU A 720 47.58 0.27 -34.45
CA LEU A 720 48.92 0.04 -33.94
C LEU A 720 49.86 0.97 -34.73
N SER A 721 50.33 2.05 -34.12
CA SER A 721 51.76 2.42 -34.09
C SER A 721 52.02 3.84 -33.58
N MET A 722 53.19 3.96 -32.94
CA MET A 722 53.99 5.15 -32.65
C MET A 722 53.72 5.98 -31.39
N PHE A 723 54.86 6.33 -30.77
CA PHE A 723 55.12 7.16 -29.59
C PHE A 723 54.87 6.43 -28.26
N GLY A 724 55.83 6.18 -27.37
CA GLY A 724 57.19 6.69 -27.14
C GLY A 724 57.41 6.63 -25.62
N ASP A 725 58.61 6.26 -25.17
CA ASP A 725 58.98 6.06 -23.77
C ASP A 725 58.55 7.20 -22.82
N ASP A 726 57.92 6.85 -21.70
CA ASP A 726 57.65 7.78 -20.58
C ASP A 726 57.86 7.08 -19.23
N GLN A 727 59.12 6.83 -18.88
CA GLN A 727 59.57 6.32 -17.57
C GLN A 727 59.52 7.38 -16.43
N GLY A 728 58.92 8.56 -16.65
CA GLY A 728 58.92 9.67 -15.67
C GLY A 728 57.71 9.80 -14.74
N HIS A 729 56.69 8.92 -14.84
CA HIS A 729 55.41 9.11 -14.15
C HIS A 729 55.16 8.21 -12.91
N HIS A 730 56.11 7.34 -12.56
CA HIS A 730 55.95 6.40 -11.44
C HIS A 730 56.19 7.02 -10.05
N GLU A 731 57.02 8.07 -9.92
CA GLU A 731 57.32 8.67 -8.60
C GLU A 731 56.27 9.66 -8.09
N LYS A 732 55.42 10.24 -8.95
CA LYS A 732 54.34 11.15 -8.52
C LYS A 732 53.01 10.43 -8.22
N ARG A 733 52.87 9.15 -8.56
CA ARG A 733 51.63 8.35 -8.37
C ARG A 733 51.63 7.58 -7.04
N SER A 734 52.80 7.17 -6.54
CA SER A 734 52.98 6.59 -5.20
C SER A 734 52.60 7.54 -4.06
N ASN A 735 52.68 8.86 -4.29
CA ASN A 735 52.31 9.88 -3.29
C ASN A 735 50.80 10.01 -3.04
N ILE A 736 49.93 9.53 -3.94
CA ILE A 736 48.48 9.51 -3.71
C ILE A 736 48.09 8.30 -2.85
N ILE A 737 48.70 7.14 -3.09
CA ILE A 737 48.49 5.91 -2.33
C ILE A 737 48.95 6.10 -0.87
N ASN A 738 50.06 6.81 -0.67
CA ASN A 738 50.54 7.14 0.67
C ASN A 738 49.61 8.12 1.42
N SER A 739 48.84 8.98 0.74
CA SER A 739 47.83 9.83 1.39
C SER A 739 46.54 9.09 1.79
N ILE A 740 46.27 7.93 1.18
CA ILE A 740 45.14 7.05 1.52
C ILE A 740 45.49 6.17 2.73
N ASN A 741 46.77 5.87 2.92
CA ASN A 741 47.27 5.02 4.00
C ASN A 741 47.81 5.82 5.22
N ALA A 742 48.20 7.09 5.07
CA ALA A 742 48.86 7.86 6.14
C ALA A 742 47.91 8.55 7.13
N ASP A 743 46.70 8.90 6.71
CA ASP A 743 45.70 9.52 7.58
C ASP A 743 44.53 8.55 7.73
N GLY A 744 44.29 8.04 8.94
CA GLY A 744 43.09 7.26 9.31
C GLY A 744 41.77 8.04 9.20
N VAL A 745 41.69 9.01 8.28
CA VAL A 745 40.55 9.86 7.97
C VAL A 745 40.18 9.67 6.50
N MET A 746 39.05 9.01 6.29
CA MET A 746 38.34 8.79 5.02
C MET A 746 38.40 9.98 4.04
N PRO A 747 38.76 9.76 2.76
CA PRO A 747 38.50 10.73 1.70
C PRO A 747 36.99 10.90 1.53
N ARG A 748 36.45 12.06 1.93
CA ARG A 748 35.01 12.40 1.85
C ARG A 748 34.49 12.58 0.40
N THR A 749 35.34 12.40 -0.61
CA THR A 749 35.03 12.59 -2.03
C THR A 749 35.85 11.63 -2.91
N LEU A 750 35.17 10.87 -3.78
CA LEU A 750 35.81 10.03 -4.80
C LEU A 750 36.55 10.90 -5.86
N PRO A 751 37.67 10.43 -6.43
CA PRO A 751 38.39 11.14 -7.47
C PRO A 751 37.51 11.41 -8.70
N ARG A 752 37.43 12.67 -9.14
CA ARG A 752 36.76 13.04 -10.40
C ARG A 752 37.58 12.53 -11.60
N SER A 753 37.03 11.60 -12.38
CA SER A 753 37.63 11.17 -13.65
C SER A 753 37.66 12.34 -14.64
N ARG A 754 38.83 12.64 -15.21
CA ARG A 754 39.05 13.78 -16.11
C ARG A 754 38.62 13.53 -17.56
N LYS A 755 38.05 12.37 -17.91
CA LYS A 755 37.82 11.98 -19.32
C LYS A 755 36.37 11.64 -19.73
N SER A 756 35.38 11.81 -18.86
CA SER A 756 33.95 11.76 -19.24
C SER A 756 33.12 12.50 -18.21
N GLY A 757 32.19 13.35 -18.65
CA GLY A 757 31.30 14.11 -17.77
C GLY A 757 30.57 13.21 -16.76
N ILE A 758 30.51 13.68 -15.51
CA ILE A 758 29.80 13.10 -14.35
C ILE A 758 30.22 11.66 -14.00
N ASN A 759 30.98 11.47 -12.91
CA ASN A 759 31.09 10.16 -12.28
C ASN A 759 29.71 9.81 -11.66
N PRO A 760 29.01 8.76 -12.14
CA PRO A 760 27.61 8.51 -11.79
C PRO A 760 27.41 8.26 -10.29
N LEU A 761 28.32 7.51 -9.65
CA LEU A 761 28.23 7.17 -8.24
C LEU A 761 28.52 8.39 -7.35
N SER A 762 29.54 9.18 -7.68
CA SER A 762 29.83 10.40 -6.92
C SER A 762 28.69 11.41 -7.01
N HIS A 763 28.07 11.54 -8.18
CA HIS A 763 26.92 12.43 -8.38
C HIS A 763 25.69 11.93 -7.63
N ALA A 764 25.45 10.63 -7.59
CA ALA A 764 24.38 10.04 -6.78
C ALA A 764 24.54 10.37 -5.29
N LEU A 765 25.75 10.25 -4.75
CA LEU A 765 26.07 10.59 -3.35
C LEU A 765 25.90 12.09 -3.07
N GLU A 766 26.33 12.95 -3.99
CA GLU A 766 26.16 14.40 -3.90
C GLU A 766 24.67 14.81 -3.89
N LEU A 767 23.86 14.17 -4.73
CA LEU A 767 22.41 14.39 -4.76
C LEU A 767 21.72 13.94 -3.47
N ILE A 768 22.14 12.82 -2.86
CA ILE A 768 21.59 12.39 -1.57
C ILE A 768 21.89 13.40 -0.47
N ARG A 769 23.15 13.86 -0.39
CA ARG A 769 23.60 14.83 0.62
C ARG A 769 22.93 16.20 0.46
N SER A 770 22.92 16.73 -0.76
CA SER A 770 22.31 18.04 -1.04
C SER A 770 20.78 18.02 -0.91
N SER A 771 20.12 16.93 -1.28
CA SER A 771 18.66 16.82 -1.16
C SER A 771 18.15 16.53 0.25
N GLN A 772 19.04 16.10 1.17
CA GLN A 772 18.70 15.65 2.53
C GLN A 772 17.49 14.68 2.54
N THR A 773 17.46 13.77 1.58
CA THR A 773 16.27 12.94 1.34
C THR A 773 16.04 11.92 2.45
N ARG A 774 14.83 11.92 3.01
CA ARG A 774 14.38 10.87 3.95
C ARG A 774 13.72 9.67 3.25
N TYR A 775 13.74 9.64 1.92
CA TYR A 775 13.12 8.56 1.15
C TYR A 775 14.05 7.35 1.09
N LYS A 776 13.83 6.36 1.98
CA LYS A 776 14.67 5.14 2.12
C LYS A 776 15.05 4.46 0.78
N PRO A 777 14.13 4.30 -0.20
CA PRO A 777 14.48 3.66 -1.47
C PRO A 777 15.62 4.34 -2.24
N THR A 778 15.84 5.64 -2.07
CA THR A 778 16.97 6.36 -2.67
C THR A 778 18.31 5.86 -2.12
N TRP A 779 18.40 5.65 -0.82
CA TRP A 779 19.58 5.12 -0.17
C TRP A 779 19.82 3.66 -0.56
N TYR A 780 18.75 2.86 -0.62
CA TYR A 780 18.84 1.47 -1.04
C TYR A 780 19.27 1.29 -2.49
N ALA A 781 18.98 2.24 -3.39
CA ALA A 781 19.50 2.20 -4.76
C ALA A 781 21.03 2.35 -4.83
N VAL A 782 21.61 3.15 -3.93
CA VAL A 782 23.07 3.30 -3.83
C VAL A 782 23.70 2.07 -3.20
N LEU A 783 23.16 1.59 -2.07
CA LEU A 783 23.65 0.37 -1.41
C LEU A 783 23.54 -0.86 -2.34
N ASP A 784 22.45 -0.98 -3.10
CA ASP A 784 22.29 -2.03 -4.11
C ASP A 784 23.35 -1.97 -5.20
N ALA A 785 23.74 -0.77 -5.65
CA ALA A 785 24.84 -0.63 -6.60
C ALA A 785 26.18 -1.08 -5.99
N LEU A 786 26.49 -0.61 -4.79
CA LEU A 786 27.73 -0.96 -4.07
C LEU A 786 27.85 -2.47 -3.78
N ALA A 787 26.72 -3.14 -3.58
CA ALA A 787 26.63 -4.58 -3.38
C ALA A 787 26.88 -5.42 -4.66
N ARG A 788 26.81 -4.83 -5.87
CA ARG A 788 27.00 -5.61 -7.11
C ARG A 788 28.46 -6.02 -7.32
N PRO A 789 28.71 -7.22 -7.86
CA PRO A 789 30.06 -7.63 -8.22
C PRO A 789 30.60 -6.77 -9.38
N GLY A 790 31.88 -6.37 -9.31
CA GLY A 790 32.54 -5.63 -10.39
C GLY A 790 32.18 -4.15 -10.51
N ILE A 791 31.61 -3.53 -9.46
CA ILE A 791 31.42 -2.08 -9.43
C ILE A 791 32.77 -1.36 -9.42
N ILE A 792 32.90 -0.33 -10.24
CA ILE A 792 34.14 0.46 -10.37
C ILE A 792 34.07 1.64 -9.41
N ILE A 793 34.94 1.63 -8.39
CA ILE A 793 35.06 2.73 -7.43
C ILE A 793 36.23 3.64 -7.83
N ASP A 794 37.41 3.04 -7.97
CA ASP A 794 38.59 3.74 -8.48
C ASP A 794 38.92 3.25 -9.90
N PRO A 795 38.81 4.12 -10.92
CA PRO A 795 39.14 3.78 -12.31
C PRO A 795 40.58 3.27 -12.52
N ASN A 796 41.48 3.43 -11.55
CA ASN A 796 42.87 3.01 -11.65
C ASN A 796 43.11 1.55 -11.23
N ILE A 797 42.18 0.92 -10.51
CA ILE A 797 42.31 -0.45 -9.95
C ILE A 797 41.15 -1.35 -10.38
N ILE A 798 40.74 -1.23 -11.65
CA ILE A 798 39.60 -1.97 -12.19
C ILE A 798 39.84 -3.48 -12.09
N GLY A 799 38.93 -4.17 -11.40
CA GLY A 799 38.97 -5.63 -11.22
C GLY A 799 39.89 -6.09 -10.08
N ASP A 800 40.54 -5.18 -9.37
CA ASP A 800 41.31 -5.49 -8.17
C ASP A 800 40.34 -5.79 -7.00
N PRO A 801 40.58 -6.85 -6.19
CA PRO A 801 39.82 -7.09 -4.96
C PRO A 801 39.73 -5.88 -4.01
N GLN A 802 40.69 -4.96 -4.08
CA GLN A 802 40.70 -3.69 -3.33
C GLN A 802 39.48 -2.81 -3.66
N ASP A 803 38.94 -2.86 -4.89
CA ASP A 803 37.76 -2.07 -5.28
C ASP A 803 36.50 -2.53 -4.53
N ASP A 804 36.37 -3.83 -4.27
CA ASP A 804 35.27 -4.41 -3.50
C ASP A 804 35.36 -4.04 -2.01
N VAL A 805 36.58 -3.99 -1.46
CA VAL A 805 36.85 -3.49 -0.11
C VAL A 805 36.55 -1.99 0.00
N ASN A 806 36.92 -1.20 -1.00
CA ASN A 806 36.59 0.23 -1.06
C ASN A 806 35.07 0.45 -1.15
N SER A 807 34.34 -0.43 -1.86
CA SER A 807 32.88 -0.41 -1.92
C SER A 807 32.24 -0.59 -0.53
N TRP A 808 32.78 -1.48 0.31
CA TRP A 808 32.34 -1.62 1.71
C TRP A 808 32.58 -0.34 2.51
N ARG A 809 33.77 0.26 2.40
CA ARG A 809 34.09 1.51 3.12
C ARG A 809 33.10 2.64 2.79
N ILE A 810 32.73 2.77 1.51
CA ILE A 810 31.71 3.72 1.07
C ILE A 810 30.33 3.32 1.61
N SER A 811 29.98 2.04 1.59
CA SER A 811 28.71 1.55 2.13
C SER A 811 28.55 1.87 3.62
N ALA A 812 29.61 1.71 4.42
CA ALA A 812 29.63 2.07 5.83
C ALA A 812 29.46 3.58 6.05
N ALA A 813 30.13 4.42 5.24
CA ALA A 813 29.96 5.87 5.30
C ALA A 813 28.55 6.31 4.89
N VAL A 814 27.97 5.68 3.86
CA VAL A 814 26.59 5.92 3.43
C VAL A 814 25.59 5.51 4.51
N LEU A 815 25.87 4.41 5.24
CA LEU A 815 25.05 3.98 6.37
C LEU A 815 25.12 4.98 7.53
N GLN A 816 26.29 5.55 7.80
CA GLN A 816 26.42 6.62 8.81
C GLN A 816 25.63 7.86 8.39
N ASP A 817 25.77 8.32 7.15
CA ASP A 817 24.98 9.45 6.60
C ASP A 817 23.46 9.15 6.67
N PHE A 818 23.07 7.88 6.50
CA PHE A 818 21.68 7.41 6.62
C PHE A 818 21.16 7.50 8.07
N HIS A 819 21.99 7.12 9.05
CA HIS A 819 21.68 7.28 10.48
C HIS A 819 21.65 8.74 10.91
N ASP A 820 22.56 9.58 10.40
CA ASP A 820 22.61 11.02 10.67
C ASP A 820 21.35 11.74 10.12
N ALA A 821 20.77 11.23 9.04
CA ALA A 821 19.46 11.66 8.53
C ALA A 821 18.27 11.25 9.42
N GLY A 822 18.52 10.47 10.49
CA GLY A 822 17.53 9.97 11.44
C GLY A 822 16.71 8.79 10.92
N LEU A 823 17.28 7.96 10.04
CA LEU A 823 16.63 6.79 9.46
C LEU A 823 17.15 5.49 10.10
N GLU A 824 16.28 4.49 10.23
CA GLU A 824 16.65 3.13 10.68
C GLU A 824 16.56 2.12 9.51
N LEU A 825 17.45 1.13 9.51
CA LEU A 825 17.43 0.05 8.52
C LEU A 825 16.15 -0.79 8.68
N ASP A 826 15.47 -1.01 7.56
CA ASP A 826 14.46 -2.07 7.46
C ASP A 826 15.15 -3.38 7.03
N PRO A 827 14.46 -4.54 7.04
CA PRO A 827 15.11 -5.81 6.72
C PRO A 827 15.73 -5.87 5.32
N LYS A 828 15.18 -5.12 4.37
CA LYS A 828 15.74 -5.01 3.01
C LYS A 828 17.05 -4.23 3.03
N GLY A 829 17.08 -3.09 3.72
CA GLY A 829 18.30 -2.31 3.92
C GLY A 829 19.39 -3.13 4.62
N PHE A 830 19.03 -3.88 5.66
CA PHE A 830 19.94 -4.78 6.36
C PHE A 830 20.52 -5.86 5.43
N GLN A 831 19.69 -6.51 4.62
CA GLN A 831 20.16 -7.49 3.64
C GLN A 831 21.20 -6.91 2.65
N LEU A 832 21.01 -5.66 2.20
CA LEU A 832 21.96 -4.99 1.31
C LEU A 832 23.31 -4.73 2.00
N ILE A 833 23.29 -4.32 3.27
CA ILE A 833 24.51 -4.13 4.06
C ILE A 833 25.26 -5.44 4.25
N CYS A 834 24.55 -6.54 4.58
CA CYS A 834 25.18 -7.86 4.68
C CYS A 834 25.85 -8.27 3.36
N ARG A 835 25.19 -8.04 2.22
CA ARG A 835 25.76 -8.33 0.90
C ARG A 835 27.00 -7.49 0.58
N CYS A 836 27.00 -6.20 0.92
CA CYS A 836 28.20 -5.37 0.76
C CYS A 836 29.37 -5.88 1.60
N LEU A 837 29.12 -6.30 2.84
CA LEU A 837 30.16 -6.82 3.73
C LEU A 837 30.68 -8.18 3.25
N GLU A 838 29.76 -9.10 2.93
CA GLU A 838 30.09 -10.41 2.39
C GLU A 838 31.01 -10.30 1.16
N LYS A 839 30.65 -9.40 0.24
CA LYS A 839 31.43 -9.11 -0.96
C LYS A 839 32.87 -8.66 -0.62
N ALA A 840 33.03 -7.75 0.34
CA ALA A 840 34.35 -7.27 0.75
C ALA A 840 35.18 -8.35 1.48
N MET A 841 34.54 -9.23 2.26
CA MET A 841 35.22 -10.36 2.91
C MET A 841 35.69 -11.39 1.88
N LEU A 842 34.86 -11.71 0.88
CA LEU A 842 35.26 -12.60 -0.21
C LEU A 842 36.43 -12.02 -1.03
N ALA A 843 36.48 -10.70 -1.20
CA ALA A 843 37.58 -10.02 -1.86
C ALA A 843 38.87 -10.04 -1.02
N SER A 844 38.78 -9.87 0.32
CA SER A 844 39.96 -9.85 1.19
C SER A 844 40.71 -11.20 1.21
N PHE A 845 40.03 -12.33 1.02
CA PHE A 845 40.68 -13.63 0.89
C PHE A 845 41.56 -13.76 -0.36
N ARG A 846 41.38 -12.89 -1.36
CA ARG A 846 42.19 -12.85 -2.59
C ARG A 846 43.35 -11.85 -2.49
N MET A 847 43.44 -11.08 -1.42
CA MET A 847 44.46 -10.07 -1.21
C MET A 847 45.69 -10.64 -0.49
N VAL A 848 46.85 -10.01 -0.71
CA VAL A 848 48.10 -10.36 -0.02
C VAL A 848 48.06 -9.95 1.46
N GLU A 849 47.50 -8.77 1.75
CA GLU A 849 47.27 -8.29 3.10
C GLU A 849 45.83 -8.57 3.53
N LYS A 850 45.66 -9.44 4.54
CA LYS A 850 44.34 -9.73 5.11
C LYS A 850 43.84 -8.53 5.92
N GLN A 851 42.74 -7.93 5.48
CA GLN A 851 42.03 -6.92 6.28
C GLN A 851 41.16 -7.57 7.36
N THR A 852 41.09 -6.91 8.51
CA THR A 852 40.20 -7.27 9.62
C THR A 852 38.86 -6.53 9.48
N PHE A 853 37.76 -7.24 9.78
CA PHE A 853 36.39 -6.71 9.69
C PHE A 853 35.67 -6.67 11.04
N ALA A 854 36.40 -6.66 12.17
CA ALA A 854 35.83 -6.74 13.51
C ALA A 854 34.76 -5.64 13.78
N ASP A 855 35.07 -4.39 13.46
CA ASP A 855 34.15 -3.26 13.63
C ASP A 855 32.91 -3.39 12.72
N ALA A 856 33.11 -3.93 11.51
CA ALA A 856 32.03 -4.16 10.55
C ALA A 856 31.06 -5.24 11.02
N ILE A 857 31.58 -6.33 11.61
CA ILE A 857 30.79 -7.41 12.19
C ILE A 857 29.99 -6.90 13.39
N LEU A 858 30.61 -6.11 14.27
CA LEU A 858 29.92 -5.50 15.42
C LEU A 858 28.76 -4.61 14.95
N LEU A 859 28.99 -3.77 13.95
CA LEU A 859 27.96 -2.93 13.35
C LEU A 859 26.77 -3.75 12.83
N VAL A 860 27.02 -4.85 12.10
CA VAL A 860 25.93 -5.68 11.58
C VAL A 860 25.20 -6.42 12.72
N LYS A 861 25.90 -6.85 13.78
CA LYS A 861 25.27 -7.44 14.97
C LYS A 861 24.37 -6.44 15.70
N GLU A 862 24.80 -5.19 15.85
CA GLU A 862 24.00 -4.11 16.43
C GLU A 862 22.76 -3.80 15.59
N GLU A 863 22.90 -3.70 14.27
CA GLU A 863 21.76 -3.49 13.37
C GLU A 863 20.79 -4.68 13.40
N PHE A 864 21.29 -5.92 13.47
CA PHE A 864 20.46 -7.11 13.63
C PHE A 864 19.68 -7.06 14.95
N ALA A 865 20.30 -6.65 16.06
CA ALA A 865 19.63 -6.53 17.35
C ALA A 865 18.49 -5.49 17.31
N LYS A 866 18.66 -4.37 16.58
CA LYS A 866 17.61 -3.37 16.38
C LYS A 866 16.39 -3.92 15.63
N ILE A 867 16.60 -4.75 14.61
CA ILE A 867 15.50 -5.32 13.80
C ILE A 867 14.89 -6.60 14.40
N SER A 868 15.60 -7.28 15.30
CA SER A 868 15.20 -8.58 15.88
C SER A 868 14.68 -8.48 17.32
N SER A 869 14.92 -7.37 18.03
CA SER A 869 14.52 -7.21 19.44
C SER A 869 13.00 -7.16 19.65
N THR A 870 12.50 -7.98 20.58
CA THR A 870 11.12 -8.03 21.04
C THR A 870 10.98 -7.32 22.39
N SER A 871 10.65 -6.03 22.39
CA SER A 871 10.52 -5.24 23.63
C SER A 871 9.07 -5.18 24.20
N SER A 872 8.14 -5.97 23.65
CA SER A 872 6.72 -5.91 24.03
C SER A 872 6.36 -6.87 25.16
N LYS A 873 5.78 -6.35 26.24
CA LYS A 873 5.16 -7.13 27.35
C LYS A 873 3.75 -7.68 27.02
N PHE A 874 3.21 -7.38 25.83
CA PHE A 874 1.96 -7.95 25.32
C PHE A 874 2.24 -9.07 24.31
N GLU A 875 1.38 -10.10 24.29
CA GLU A 875 1.36 -11.18 23.28
C GLU A 875 1.17 -10.74 21.83
N PHE A 876 1.06 -9.44 21.55
CA PHE A 876 1.32 -8.93 20.20
C PHE A 876 2.84 -8.89 19.93
N SER A 877 3.56 -9.95 20.29
CA SER A 877 4.98 -10.24 20.07
C SER A 877 5.28 -10.45 18.58
N VAL A 878 4.70 -9.61 17.73
CA VAL A 878 5.10 -9.48 16.34
C VAL A 878 6.44 -8.77 16.38
N LEU A 879 7.48 -9.44 15.87
CA LEU A 879 8.79 -8.86 15.59
C LEU A 879 8.62 -7.44 15.00
N PRO A 880 9.46 -6.46 15.39
CA PRO A 880 9.34 -5.10 14.86
C PRO A 880 9.42 -5.08 13.34
N HIS A 881 10.09 -6.07 12.75
CA HIS A 881 10.07 -6.33 11.32
C HIS A 881 9.88 -7.82 11.02
N LYS A 882 9.16 -8.12 9.93
CA LYS A 882 9.04 -9.49 9.42
C LYS A 882 10.34 -9.89 8.74
N LEU A 883 11.13 -10.75 9.39
CA LEU A 883 12.33 -11.34 8.81
C LEU A 883 11.95 -12.60 8.03
N HIS A 884 12.61 -12.85 6.90
CA HIS A 884 12.40 -14.02 6.05
C HIS A 884 13.73 -14.66 5.66
N GLY A 885 13.68 -15.88 5.13
CA GLY A 885 14.86 -16.73 4.86
C GLY A 885 16.02 -15.99 4.17
N ALA A 886 15.77 -15.23 3.10
CA ALA A 886 16.84 -14.52 2.39
C ALA A 886 17.62 -13.48 3.23
N ILE A 887 16.99 -12.84 4.23
CA ILE A 887 17.68 -11.87 5.10
C ILE A 887 18.56 -12.61 6.09
N LEU A 888 18.01 -13.66 6.72
CA LEU A 888 18.73 -14.52 7.65
C LEU A 888 19.90 -15.21 6.96
N HIS A 889 19.71 -15.69 5.73
CA HIS A 889 20.73 -16.30 4.90
C HIS A 889 21.91 -15.36 4.64
N ALA A 890 21.65 -14.10 4.23
CA ALA A 890 22.70 -13.11 4.04
C ALA A 890 23.48 -12.82 5.33
N TYR A 891 22.80 -12.79 6.48
CA TYR A 891 23.46 -12.56 7.77
C TYR A 891 24.30 -13.77 8.23
N VAL A 892 23.76 -14.99 8.10
CA VAL A 892 24.48 -16.24 8.38
C VAL A 892 25.74 -16.36 7.53
N ARG A 893 25.70 -15.93 6.27
CA ARG A 893 26.90 -15.90 5.40
C ARG A 893 27.98 -14.97 5.93
N VAL A 894 27.61 -13.76 6.36
CA VAL A 894 28.57 -12.80 6.96
C VAL A 894 29.20 -13.37 8.22
N LEU A 895 28.40 -13.93 9.14
CA LEU A 895 28.90 -14.53 10.38
C LEU A 895 29.79 -15.76 10.12
N GLY A 896 29.39 -16.60 9.17
CA GLY A 896 30.14 -17.77 8.76
C GLY A 896 31.49 -17.44 8.12
N LEU A 897 31.55 -16.44 7.24
CA LEU A 897 32.81 -15.95 6.67
C LEU A 897 33.72 -15.27 7.71
N ALA A 898 33.14 -14.79 8.81
CA ALA A 898 33.86 -14.19 9.92
C ALA A 898 34.33 -15.21 10.97
N GLU A 899 33.96 -16.49 10.82
CA GLU A 899 34.17 -17.55 11.81
C GLU A 899 33.54 -17.21 13.20
N ASP A 900 32.49 -16.38 13.24
CA ASP A 900 31.74 -16.04 14.46
C ASP A 900 30.70 -17.13 14.79
N LEU A 901 31.20 -18.27 15.30
CA LEU A 901 30.38 -19.43 15.64
C LEU A 901 29.35 -19.13 16.75
N ASP A 902 29.72 -18.30 17.73
CA ASP A 902 28.81 -17.82 18.77
C ASP A 902 27.66 -17.00 18.18
N GLY A 903 27.98 -16.11 17.23
CA GLY A 903 26.99 -15.35 16.47
C GLY A 903 26.05 -16.26 15.66
N LEU A 904 26.57 -17.29 14.99
CA LEU A 904 25.77 -18.25 14.24
C LEU A 904 24.78 -18.99 15.15
N LYS A 905 25.25 -19.49 16.30
CA LYS A 905 24.40 -20.15 17.29
C LYS A 905 23.31 -19.20 17.80
N ALA A 906 23.64 -17.97 18.15
CA ALA A 906 22.67 -16.98 18.61
C ALA A 906 21.56 -16.69 17.57
N VAL A 907 21.90 -16.72 16.27
CA VAL A 907 20.90 -16.58 15.19
C VAL A 907 19.98 -17.80 15.12
N VAL A 908 20.53 -19.02 15.26
CA VAL A 908 19.72 -20.24 15.27
C VAL A 908 18.81 -20.28 16.50
N ASP A 909 19.31 -19.93 17.68
CA ASP A 909 18.50 -19.80 18.90
C ASP A 909 17.34 -18.83 18.69
N TRP A 910 17.63 -17.67 18.08
CA TRP A 910 16.60 -16.69 17.75
C TRP A 910 15.58 -17.24 16.72
N MET A 911 16.04 -18.01 15.73
CA MET A 911 15.19 -18.64 14.73
C MET A 911 14.26 -19.70 15.34
N VAL A 912 14.77 -20.51 16.26
CA VAL A 912 14.00 -21.51 17.03
C VAL A 912 12.96 -20.82 17.90
N LEU A 913 13.33 -19.74 18.60
CA LEU A 913 12.41 -18.98 19.44
C LEU A 913 11.24 -18.36 18.64
N HIS A 914 11.45 -18.02 17.36
CA HIS A 914 10.47 -17.33 16.50
C HIS A 914 9.96 -18.19 15.33
N HIS A 915 10.08 -19.51 15.40
CA HIS A 915 9.81 -20.42 14.28
C HIS A 915 8.39 -20.29 13.69
N ASN A 916 7.35 -20.14 14.52
CA ASN A 916 5.96 -19.99 14.05
C ASN A 916 5.74 -18.72 13.21
N SER A 917 6.38 -17.62 13.61
CA SER A 917 6.38 -16.37 12.84
C SER A 917 7.12 -16.56 11.51
N LEU A 918 8.27 -17.22 11.52
CA LEU A 918 9.05 -17.51 10.30
C LEU A 918 8.31 -18.43 9.33
N LEU A 919 7.65 -19.49 9.82
CA LEU A 919 6.85 -20.40 9.01
C LEU A 919 5.62 -19.70 8.41
N THR A 920 4.99 -18.82 9.17
CA THR A 920 3.90 -17.97 8.67
C THR A 920 4.41 -17.08 7.55
N GLU A 921 5.53 -16.36 7.74
CA GLU A 921 6.12 -15.54 6.67
C GLU A 921 6.58 -16.36 5.46
N ALA A 922 7.09 -17.58 5.68
CA ALA A 922 7.49 -18.48 4.62
C ALA A 922 6.31 -18.92 3.73
N LYS A 923 5.13 -19.13 4.32
CA LYS A 923 3.88 -19.41 3.59
C LYS A 923 3.47 -18.27 2.67
N TRP A 924 3.73 -17.03 3.07
CA TRP A 924 3.34 -15.82 2.34
C TRP A 924 4.42 -15.31 1.37
N THR A 925 5.65 -15.79 1.48
CA THR A 925 6.78 -15.40 0.62
C THR A 925 7.03 -16.44 -0.45
N ARG A 926 7.28 -15.96 -1.68
CA ARG A 926 7.67 -16.84 -2.79
C ARG A 926 8.99 -17.53 -2.43
N ASN A 927 9.03 -18.87 -2.53
CA ASN A 927 10.16 -19.70 -2.14
C ASN A 927 10.56 -19.53 -0.65
N GLY A 928 9.64 -19.12 0.21
CA GLY A 928 9.93 -18.84 1.63
C GLY A 928 10.52 -20.03 2.37
N TYR A 929 9.90 -21.21 2.23
CA TYR A 929 10.38 -22.45 2.84
C TYR A 929 11.73 -22.89 2.29
N GLU A 930 11.93 -22.78 0.97
CA GLU A 930 13.20 -23.09 0.31
C GLU A 930 14.33 -22.18 0.82
N LEU A 931 14.05 -20.89 0.99
CA LEU A 931 15.02 -19.93 1.52
C LEU A 931 15.34 -20.18 2.99
N LEU A 932 14.36 -20.59 3.82
CA LEU A 932 14.64 -21.02 5.19
C LEU A 932 15.53 -22.27 5.23
N ARG A 933 15.23 -23.26 4.38
CA ARG A 933 16.06 -24.46 4.22
C ARG A 933 17.47 -24.11 3.78
N ARG A 934 17.61 -23.16 2.86
CA ARG A 934 18.91 -22.65 2.38
C ARG A 934 19.70 -21.95 3.49
N THR A 935 19.03 -21.22 4.38
CA THR A 935 19.67 -20.64 5.58
C THR A 935 20.25 -21.72 6.49
N LEU A 936 19.46 -22.76 6.82
CA LEU A 936 19.94 -23.86 7.66
C LEU A 936 21.09 -24.63 6.99
N THR A 937 21.02 -24.81 5.67
CA THR A 937 22.09 -25.45 4.88
C THR A 937 23.38 -24.64 4.92
N ALA A 938 23.29 -23.30 4.83
CA ALA A 938 24.45 -22.43 5.00
C ALA A 938 25.05 -22.55 6.41
N THR A 939 24.21 -22.57 7.46
CA THR A 939 24.68 -22.78 8.84
C THR A 939 25.45 -24.09 8.99
N LYS A 940 24.92 -25.20 8.44
CA LYS A 940 25.64 -26.49 8.44
C LYS A 940 27.01 -26.38 7.78
N VAL A 941 27.11 -25.74 6.62
CA VAL A 941 28.38 -25.59 5.90
C VAL A 941 29.43 -24.88 6.73
N PHE A 942 29.05 -23.83 7.48
CA PHE A 942 29.99 -23.07 8.32
C PHE A 942 30.30 -23.74 9.66
N CYS A 943 29.38 -24.53 10.22
CA CYS A 943 29.63 -25.26 11.47
C CYS A 943 30.36 -26.60 11.25
N LYS A 944 30.47 -27.08 10.01
CA LYS A 944 31.00 -28.41 9.70
C LYS A 944 32.37 -28.66 10.32
N GLY A 945 32.49 -29.72 11.13
CA GLY A 945 33.74 -30.12 11.79
C GLY A 945 34.12 -29.27 13.01
N THR A 946 33.20 -28.45 13.52
CA THR A 946 33.35 -27.69 14.78
C THR A 946 32.50 -28.31 15.89
N PRO A 947 32.81 -28.07 17.18
CA PRO A 947 31.97 -28.56 18.29
C PRO A 947 30.54 -28.01 18.26
N TYR A 948 30.31 -26.87 17.58
CA TYR A 948 29.00 -26.23 17.45
C TYR A 948 28.06 -26.94 16.48
N GLU A 949 28.56 -27.84 15.62
CA GLU A 949 27.71 -28.57 14.66
C GLU A 949 26.64 -29.40 15.37
N GLU A 950 27.03 -30.08 16.45
CA GLU A 950 26.13 -30.92 17.23
C GLU A 950 25.11 -30.08 18.00
N GLU A 951 25.57 -29.02 18.68
CA GLU A 951 24.69 -28.12 19.43
C GLU A 951 23.64 -27.45 18.54
N VAL A 952 24.05 -27.00 17.35
CA VAL A 952 23.15 -26.36 16.39
C VAL A 952 22.20 -27.38 15.77
N ARG A 953 22.64 -28.61 15.53
CA ARG A 953 21.78 -29.71 15.06
C ARG A 953 20.66 -30.00 16.05
N GLU A 954 20.99 -30.16 17.34
CA GLU A 954 20.00 -30.41 18.40
C GLU A 954 18.97 -29.27 18.48
N LEU A 955 19.41 -28.01 18.34
CA LEU A 955 18.51 -26.86 18.31
C LEU A 955 17.55 -26.88 17.12
N VAL A 956 18.03 -27.20 15.91
CA VAL A 956 17.19 -27.24 14.71
C VAL A 956 16.18 -28.38 14.76
N GLU A 957 16.61 -29.56 15.22
CA GLU A 957 15.76 -30.75 15.34
C GLU A 957 14.75 -30.65 16.49
N SER A 958 14.92 -29.69 17.41
CA SER A 958 13.93 -29.42 18.46
C SER A 958 12.62 -28.80 17.95
N VAL A 959 12.61 -28.24 16.73
CA VAL A 959 11.44 -27.60 16.12
C VAL A 959 10.71 -28.59 15.21
N ASP A 960 9.41 -28.78 15.46
CA ASP A 960 8.59 -29.69 14.64
C ASP A 960 8.53 -29.23 13.17
N GLY A 961 8.76 -30.17 12.25
CA GLY A 961 8.83 -29.92 10.81
C GLY A 961 10.15 -29.33 10.29
N TRP A 962 11.13 -29.01 11.14
CA TRP A 962 12.49 -28.69 10.69
C TRP A 962 13.36 -29.95 10.69
N THR A 963 14.25 -30.05 9.71
CA THR A 963 15.20 -31.17 9.60
C THR A 963 16.61 -30.64 9.46
N TRP A 964 17.61 -31.32 10.01
CA TRP A 964 19.00 -30.95 9.76
C TRP A 964 19.38 -31.23 8.29
N PRO A 965 20.10 -30.34 7.60
CA PRO A 965 20.49 -30.56 6.20
C PRO A 965 21.42 -31.75 6.00
N THR A 966 21.29 -32.46 4.88
CA THR A 966 22.16 -33.59 4.55
C THR A 966 23.53 -33.11 4.05
N ASP A 967 24.50 -34.01 3.96
CA ASP A 967 25.80 -33.69 3.36
C ASP A 967 25.71 -33.47 1.84
N GLU A 968 24.69 -34.03 1.19
CA GLU A 968 24.36 -33.75 -0.20
C GLU A 968 23.82 -32.33 -0.38
N ASP A 969 22.90 -31.90 0.48
CA ASP A 969 22.40 -30.52 0.50
C ASP A 969 23.55 -29.51 0.66
N ALA A 970 24.48 -29.81 1.58
CA ALA A 970 25.66 -28.98 1.82
C ALA A 970 26.60 -28.91 0.61
N ARG A 971 26.85 -30.04 -0.08
CA ARG A 971 27.64 -30.07 -1.32
C ARG A 971 26.98 -29.28 -2.43
N GLY A 972 25.69 -29.51 -2.68
CA GLY A 972 24.93 -28.77 -3.69
C GLY A 972 24.89 -27.27 -3.42
N TYR A 973 24.84 -26.86 -2.16
CA TYR A 973 24.92 -25.45 -1.78
C TYR A 973 26.28 -24.80 -2.11
N ILE A 974 27.38 -25.51 -1.89
CA ILE A 974 28.74 -25.03 -2.22
C ILE A 974 28.92 -24.95 -3.74
N GLU A 975 28.50 -25.99 -4.47
CA GLU A 975 28.61 -26.08 -5.92
C GLU A 975 27.77 -25.04 -6.66
N ALA A 976 26.59 -24.70 -6.12
CA ALA A 976 25.74 -23.64 -6.67
C ALA A 976 26.36 -22.23 -6.59
N GLY A 977 27.37 -22.03 -5.72
CA GLY A 977 28.14 -20.79 -5.56
C GLY A 977 27.34 -19.52 -5.18
N PRO A 978 28.02 -18.38 -4.95
CA PRO A 978 27.39 -17.10 -4.57
C PRO A 978 26.73 -16.32 -5.73
N LEU A 979 26.82 -16.79 -6.97
CA LEU A 979 26.56 -15.97 -8.16
C LEU A 979 25.07 -15.84 -8.57
N ILE A 980 24.14 -16.39 -7.79
CA ILE A 980 22.70 -16.37 -8.11
C ILE A 980 21.93 -15.33 -7.28
N GLU A 981 22.60 -14.28 -6.81
CA GLU A 981 21.99 -13.28 -5.91
C GLU A 981 21.47 -12.01 -6.58
N SER A 982 21.49 -11.92 -7.91
CA SER A 982 20.91 -10.77 -8.63
C SER A 982 19.40 -10.90 -8.88
N GLY A 983 18.58 -11.25 -7.89
CA GLY A 983 17.12 -11.11 -7.95
C GLY A 983 16.38 -11.77 -9.14
N ASP A 984 17.05 -12.61 -9.93
CA ASP A 984 16.50 -13.37 -11.04
C ASP A 984 16.79 -14.84 -10.78
N GLY A 985 15.73 -15.58 -10.55
CA GLY A 985 15.78 -17.00 -10.20
C GLY A 985 16.52 -17.80 -11.28
N SER A 986 17.52 -18.54 -10.84
CA SER A 986 18.25 -19.51 -11.64
C SER A 986 18.69 -20.64 -10.71
N LEU A 987 18.13 -21.85 -10.84
CA LEU A 987 18.63 -23.04 -10.12
C LEU A 987 18.57 -24.27 -11.02
N VAL A 988 19.67 -24.63 -11.68
CA VAL A 988 19.79 -25.82 -12.55
C VAL A 988 19.38 -27.04 -11.76
N ILE A 989 18.31 -27.69 -12.22
CA ILE A 989 17.96 -29.05 -11.84
C ILE A 989 17.96 -29.82 -13.15
N ASP A 990 18.93 -30.71 -13.28
CA ASP A 990 18.99 -31.73 -14.32
C ASP A 990 17.74 -32.60 -14.24
N GLU A 991 17.15 -32.87 -15.42
CA GLU A 991 16.05 -33.81 -15.60
C GLU A 991 16.53 -35.23 -15.28
N HIS A 992 16.49 -35.71 -14.03
CA HIS A 992 16.47 -37.17 -13.80
C HIS A 992 15.85 -37.74 -12.52
N ASP A 993 15.26 -36.95 -11.61
CA ASP A 993 14.60 -37.51 -10.42
C ASP A 993 13.15 -37.03 -10.24
N GLU A 994 12.29 -37.37 -11.20
CA GLU A 994 10.84 -37.20 -11.11
C GLU A 994 10.15 -38.55 -10.82
N LYS A 995 10.60 -39.27 -9.79
CA LYS A 995 9.95 -40.47 -9.25
C LYS A 995 10.39 -40.67 -7.80
N ASN A 996 9.77 -40.01 -6.82
CA ASN A 996 9.61 -40.48 -5.43
C ASN A 996 8.98 -39.43 -4.49
N LEU A 997 7.88 -38.78 -4.89
CA LEU A 997 7.06 -37.98 -3.95
C LEU A 997 5.57 -38.20 -4.21
N THR A 998 5.17 -39.47 -4.09
CA THR A 998 3.79 -39.87 -3.83
C THR A 998 3.81 -41.01 -2.83
N ARG A 999 3.14 -40.82 -1.68
CA ARG A 999 3.05 -41.63 -0.43
C ARG A 999 3.81 -40.93 0.70
N MET A 1000 3.21 -40.49 1.80
CA MET A 1000 2.01 -40.93 2.54
C MET A 1000 1.48 -39.76 3.42
N PRO A 1001 0.58 -40.05 4.38
CA PRO A 1001 -0.88 -39.90 4.37
C PRO A 1001 -1.40 -38.51 4.78
#